data_AF-A0A7C4QW43-F1
#
_entry.id   AF-A0A7C4QW43-F1
#
_cell.length_a   1.000
_cell.length_b   1.000
_cell.length_c   1.000
_cell.angle_alpha   90.00
_cell.angle_beta   90.00
_cell.angle_gamma   90.00
#
_symmetry.space_group_name_H-M   'P 1'
#
loop_
_entity.id
_entity.type
_entity.pdbx_description
1 polymer ?
#
loop_
_entity_poly.entity_id
_entity_poly.type
_entity_poly.pdbx_seq_one_letter_code
_entity_poly.pdbx_strand_id
1 'polypeptide(L)'
;MKQIFILATLGASLAACAQSAVESYKVTWNSPSRDSVDSMPLSGRLGAGANVWVQDGSIWLYLAHNGAYDEQGRLLKLGCVRIAPKNLDLGGAGFTQTLDPANGTITIAQGDFKASLWFAGETLVFESESGTATALEIALGTWREKTKEGIRNDMMGAKTTFSGDQVKSSPNGFLAFHRNADHPIDLAAKARRQGITPESLPDVTARRVFGAAISIEGGFAGQPSESSVRWQFWNGKAWTGVTPARRQQVIVMRLAAAVDADSDQWPVEAKALLDPVKRNAARADELKRWNEFWSRSHIVINPAKGEPDPGFLIGRNYQLFRYLLACNRDGEFPLLFNGGIFTSDNNGRIEGNNNDELPTYEGEPVTPDFRRWMGCHFMSQNQRWLGWPALAGGDADLLSPSLAFYRDRSATAAARARIHGAEGVVYPEPLDVWGLCSVGPRPDGLCGAEHLTYHFSMMLEHAWMALQARDALGISLAKDLPWIEGTILFYDSFYRAQAKKRTGKEHGDDGKLRIYPACGLEYAGGATDPIEVVCGLRRVTEALLALPELSPGSRTRLLRIQPTLPELPVGKRQGHPSLLPARSWEREYNKWEPIEMYAYWPYRLAGIVKPETLQLARDTWETVPADRARLCKQDYSWMANVANMAALAWPEEAKKRAIYKMANTNAPQARFPAFFGPGHDWLPDHNWGGAGMVGVQEMLLAPEPGPKGKLNLFAGWPAEWDVDFKLHAPGPTLVQGVLCGGKLVSLEVTPKSRAADIVNWLGRQPAYQPPPPPSVPLSQGKKVAVSSQFDQPGYDAARAVDGDIKTRWASAFTARDGWLAVDLGEEKEIGSVWISEIEWPETQEFTLEIKQGETWKEIARGKTIGADKTIEFSPVRAREIRLHVLKAKRPININEFQVFPPEKPKK
;
A
#
# COMPACT_ATOMS: atom_id res chain seq x y z
N MET A 1 15.02 -28.01 45.03
CA MET A 1 13.64 -27.60 44.64
C MET A 1 13.55 -26.23 43.97
N LYS A 2 14.19 -25.15 44.49
CA LYS A 2 14.11 -23.81 43.86
C LYS A 2 14.65 -23.71 42.42
N GLN A 3 15.75 -24.40 42.08
CA GLN A 3 16.27 -24.43 40.69
C GLN A 3 15.37 -25.20 39.71
N ILE A 4 14.71 -26.27 40.17
CA ILE A 4 13.77 -27.05 39.35
C ILE A 4 12.48 -26.26 39.10
N PHE A 5 12.00 -25.51 40.10
CA PHE A 5 10.85 -24.60 39.92
C PHE A 5 11.15 -23.47 38.93
N ILE A 6 12.34 -22.86 38.97
CA ILE A 6 12.73 -21.78 38.04
C ILE A 6 12.83 -22.29 36.59
N LEU A 7 13.44 -23.47 36.37
CA LEU A 7 13.50 -24.12 35.04
C LEU A 7 12.12 -24.53 34.53
N ALA A 8 11.24 -25.03 35.40
CA ALA A 8 9.86 -25.38 35.04
C ALA A 8 9.01 -24.15 34.70
N THR A 9 9.15 -23.04 35.44
CA THR A 9 8.46 -21.77 35.13
C THR A 9 8.98 -21.10 33.87
N LEU A 10 10.30 -21.13 33.62
CA LEU A 10 10.87 -20.63 32.35
C LEU A 10 10.40 -21.48 31.16
N GLY A 11 10.43 -22.81 31.30
CA GLY A 11 9.97 -23.75 30.27
C GLY A 11 8.47 -23.61 29.96
N ALA A 12 7.62 -23.41 30.98
CA ALA A 12 6.20 -23.16 30.79
C ALA A 12 5.92 -21.79 30.16
N SER A 13 6.67 -20.73 30.51
CA SER A 13 6.55 -19.41 29.87
C SER A 13 7.04 -19.41 28.40
N LEU A 14 8.09 -20.16 28.09
CA LEU A 14 8.59 -20.35 26.73
C LEU A 14 7.58 -21.12 25.88
N ALA A 15 6.93 -22.17 26.41
CA ALA A 15 5.89 -22.93 25.71
C ALA A 15 4.57 -22.15 25.51
N ALA A 16 4.27 -21.18 26.38
CA ALA A 16 3.10 -20.29 26.20
C ALA A 16 3.33 -19.18 25.17
N CYS A 17 4.59 -18.76 24.98
CA CYS A 17 5.00 -17.74 24.00
C CYS A 17 5.39 -18.36 22.63
N ALA A 18 5.87 -19.61 22.59
CA ALA A 18 6.20 -20.36 21.38
C ALA A 18 5.10 -21.40 21.07
N GLN A 19 4.21 -21.08 20.15
CA GLN A 19 3.08 -21.93 19.77
C GLN A 19 3.10 -22.22 18.26
N SER A 20 2.56 -23.37 17.85
CA SER A 20 2.24 -23.68 16.45
C SER A 20 1.44 -22.53 15.84
N ALA A 21 2.11 -21.76 14.97
CA ALA A 21 1.79 -20.36 14.68
C ALA A 21 0.48 -20.12 13.92
N VAL A 22 -0.07 -21.14 13.25
CA VAL A 22 -1.16 -20.98 12.27
C VAL A 22 -2.44 -21.69 12.72
N GLU A 23 -2.31 -22.79 13.46
CA GLU A 23 -3.45 -23.56 13.96
C GLU A 23 -4.28 -22.79 14.99
N SER A 24 -3.67 -21.85 15.72
CA SER A 24 -4.36 -20.94 16.64
C SER A 24 -5.23 -19.89 15.93
N TYR A 25 -5.11 -19.75 14.61
CA TYR A 25 -5.78 -18.73 13.81
C TYR A 25 -6.88 -19.28 12.88
N LYS A 26 -7.42 -20.45 13.21
CA LYS A 26 -8.62 -20.98 12.56
C LYS A 26 -9.77 -19.99 12.70
N VAL A 27 -10.47 -19.74 11.60
CA VAL A 27 -11.65 -18.87 11.59
C VAL A 27 -12.88 -19.76 11.55
N THR A 28 -13.72 -19.71 12.59
CA THR A 28 -14.95 -20.51 12.67
C THR A 28 -16.17 -19.60 12.77
N TRP A 29 -17.16 -19.88 11.93
CA TRP A 29 -18.45 -19.21 11.89
C TRP A 29 -19.55 -20.18 12.29
N ASN A 30 -20.33 -19.80 13.29
CA ASN A 30 -21.44 -20.61 13.81
C ASN A 30 -22.80 -20.16 13.26
N SER A 31 -22.79 -19.39 12.17
CA SER A 31 -23.98 -18.91 11.48
C SER A 31 -23.69 -18.78 9.98
N PRO A 32 -24.69 -18.92 9.11
CA PRO A 32 -24.51 -18.67 7.68
C PRO A 32 -24.11 -17.21 7.41
N SER A 33 -23.57 -16.98 6.23
CA SER A 33 -23.20 -15.67 5.69
C SER A 33 -24.42 -14.92 5.19
N ARG A 34 -24.37 -13.58 5.24
CA ARG A 34 -25.46 -12.74 4.71
C ARG A 34 -25.49 -12.73 3.18
N ASP A 35 -24.31 -12.70 2.57
CA ASP A 35 -24.08 -12.63 1.13
C ASP A 35 -22.61 -13.02 0.82
N SER A 36 -22.20 -12.87 -0.44
CA SER A 36 -20.85 -13.20 -0.91
C SER A 36 -19.73 -12.33 -0.32
N VAL A 37 -20.02 -11.15 0.25
CA VAL A 37 -19.01 -10.30 0.92
C VAL A 37 -18.60 -10.93 2.26
N ASP A 38 -19.47 -11.73 2.89
CA ASP A 38 -19.15 -12.56 4.05
C ASP A 38 -18.60 -13.94 3.66
N SER A 39 -17.79 -14.03 2.60
CA SER A 39 -17.18 -15.29 2.18
C SER A 39 -15.82 -15.54 2.84
N MET A 40 -15.47 -16.82 2.99
CA MET A 40 -14.11 -17.26 3.31
C MET A 40 -13.33 -17.46 2.01
N PRO A 41 -12.08 -16.99 1.91
CA PRO A 41 -11.21 -17.32 0.79
C PRO A 41 -10.69 -18.75 0.94
N LEU A 42 -10.60 -19.45 -0.19
CA LEU A 42 -9.95 -20.74 -0.33
C LEU A 42 -8.81 -20.60 -1.36
N SER A 43 -7.57 -20.66 -0.89
CA SER A 43 -6.37 -20.46 -1.71
C SER A 43 -5.88 -21.77 -2.34
N GLY A 44 -5.72 -21.79 -3.66
CA GLY A 44 -5.07 -22.86 -4.42
C GLY A 44 -3.59 -22.56 -4.71
N ARG A 45 -3.08 -22.96 -5.87
CA ARG A 45 -1.74 -22.60 -6.42
C ARG A 45 -1.92 -22.07 -7.85
N LEU A 46 -0.84 -21.52 -8.43
CA LEU A 46 -0.78 -21.08 -9.84
C LEU A 46 -1.83 -20.02 -10.19
N GLY A 47 -2.37 -19.34 -9.17
CA GLY A 47 -3.39 -18.32 -9.33
C GLY A 47 -4.82 -18.77 -9.05
N ALA A 48 -5.07 -20.05 -8.81
CA ALA A 48 -6.41 -20.56 -8.53
C ALA A 48 -6.89 -20.26 -7.11
N GLY A 49 -8.18 -19.98 -6.97
CA GLY A 49 -8.82 -19.83 -5.66
C GLY A 49 -10.33 -19.73 -5.76
N ALA A 50 -11.00 -19.62 -4.62
CA ALA A 50 -12.44 -19.40 -4.55
C ALA A 50 -12.86 -18.57 -3.34
N ASN A 51 -13.96 -17.83 -3.48
CA ASN A 51 -14.76 -17.38 -2.34
C ASN A 51 -15.73 -18.50 -1.97
N VAL A 52 -15.86 -18.86 -0.69
CA VAL A 52 -16.75 -19.92 -0.20
C VAL A 52 -17.61 -19.40 0.95
N TRP A 53 -18.94 -19.56 0.85
CA TRP A 53 -19.86 -19.17 1.92
C TRP A 53 -21.09 -20.07 1.96
N VAL A 54 -21.81 -20.04 3.08
CA VAL A 54 -23.11 -20.70 3.21
C VAL A 54 -24.19 -19.66 3.33
N GLN A 55 -25.23 -19.79 2.51
CA GLN A 55 -26.38 -18.89 2.48
C GLN A 55 -27.59 -19.64 1.91
N ASP A 56 -28.77 -19.37 2.49
CA ASP A 56 -30.05 -19.93 2.02
C ASP A 56 -30.00 -21.47 1.86
N GLY A 57 -29.54 -22.16 2.91
CA GLY A 57 -29.44 -23.61 2.94
C GLY A 57 -28.31 -24.22 2.10
N SER A 58 -27.57 -23.40 1.34
CA SER A 58 -26.67 -23.86 0.28
C SER A 58 -25.23 -23.41 0.51
N ILE A 59 -24.27 -24.21 0.02
CA ILE A 59 -22.86 -23.84 -0.11
C ILE A 59 -22.68 -23.14 -1.45
N TRP A 60 -22.06 -21.97 -1.43
CA TRP A 60 -21.83 -21.14 -2.60
C TRP A 60 -20.35 -20.92 -2.82
N LEU A 61 -19.96 -20.89 -4.09
CA LEU A 61 -18.59 -20.64 -4.52
C LEU A 61 -18.57 -19.59 -5.63
N TYR A 62 -17.65 -18.64 -5.55
CA TYR A 62 -17.14 -17.93 -6.74
C TYR A 62 -15.76 -18.44 -7.08
N LEU A 63 -15.65 -19.05 -8.25
CA LEU A 63 -14.41 -19.62 -8.75
C LEU A 63 -13.57 -18.52 -9.41
N ALA A 64 -12.26 -18.54 -9.17
CA ALA A 64 -11.37 -17.48 -9.66
C ALA A 64 -9.98 -18.01 -10.06
N HIS A 65 -9.33 -17.29 -10.97
CA HIS A 65 -7.97 -17.55 -11.41
C HIS A 65 -7.25 -16.22 -11.71
N ASN A 66 -6.02 -16.02 -11.23
CA ASN A 66 -5.26 -14.79 -11.47
C ASN A 66 -4.89 -14.54 -12.95
N GLY A 67 -5.09 -15.56 -13.78
CA GLY A 67 -4.78 -15.57 -15.21
C GLY A 67 -6.03 -15.43 -16.09
N ALA A 68 -7.22 -15.25 -15.52
CA ALA A 68 -8.49 -15.13 -16.24
C ALA A 68 -8.69 -13.73 -16.84
N TYR A 69 -7.74 -13.30 -17.68
CA TYR A 69 -7.81 -12.03 -18.39
C TYR A 69 -8.55 -12.17 -19.71
N ASP A 70 -9.61 -11.38 -19.88
CA ASP A 70 -10.38 -11.34 -21.13
C ASP A 70 -9.64 -10.59 -22.25
N GLU A 71 -10.26 -10.51 -23.42
CA GLU A 71 -9.72 -9.85 -24.61
C GLU A 71 -9.34 -8.38 -24.34
N GLN A 72 -10.01 -7.74 -23.38
CA GLN A 72 -9.79 -6.34 -22.97
C GLN A 72 -8.76 -6.18 -21.85
N GLY A 73 -8.21 -7.28 -21.35
CA GLY A 73 -7.24 -7.29 -20.27
C GLY A 73 -7.86 -7.12 -18.88
N ARG A 74 -9.17 -7.39 -18.73
CA ARG A 74 -9.88 -7.35 -17.45
C ARG A 74 -9.81 -8.71 -16.76
N LEU A 75 -9.54 -8.73 -15.46
CA LEU A 75 -9.52 -9.97 -14.68
C LEU A 75 -10.95 -10.36 -14.26
N LEU A 76 -11.43 -11.52 -14.71
CA LEU A 76 -12.79 -11.99 -14.50
C LEU A 76 -12.87 -13.22 -13.58
N LYS A 77 -14.03 -13.44 -12.94
CA LYS A 77 -14.35 -14.69 -12.26
C LYS A 77 -14.63 -15.80 -13.27
N LEU A 78 -14.49 -17.06 -12.85
CA LEU A 78 -14.76 -18.23 -13.68
C LEU A 78 -16.22 -18.69 -13.62
N GLY A 79 -17.03 -18.12 -12.73
CA GLY A 79 -18.45 -18.43 -12.55
C GLY A 79 -18.81 -18.72 -11.10
N CYS A 80 -20.07 -19.10 -10.89
CA CYS A 80 -20.65 -19.39 -9.58
C CYS A 80 -21.12 -20.84 -9.47
N VAL A 81 -20.77 -21.52 -8.38
CA VAL A 81 -21.27 -22.87 -8.08
C VAL A 81 -22.10 -22.84 -6.82
N ARG A 82 -23.28 -23.47 -6.87
CA ARG A 82 -24.14 -23.71 -5.70
C ARG A 82 -24.26 -25.21 -5.47
N ILE A 83 -24.04 -25.66 -4.24
CA ILE A 83 -24.20 -27.04 -3.80
C ILE A 83 -25.18 -27.05 -2.61
N ALA A 84 -26.32 -27.73 -2.77
CA ALA A 84 -27.35 -27.83 -1.74
C ALA A 84 -27.63 -29.30 -1.39
N PRO A 85 -27.44 -29.74 -0.13
CA PRO A 85 -27.86 -31.07 0.28
C PRO A 85 -29.39 -31.16 0.30
N LYS A 86 -29.96 -32.14 -0.43
CA LYS A 86 -31.41 -32.34 -0.46
C LYS A 86 -31.93 -32.73 0.92
N ASN A 87 -33.03 -32.11 1.34
CA ASN A 87 -33.69 -32.31 2.64
C ASN A 87 -32.86 -31.83 3.85
N LEU A 88 -31.84 -30.99 3.63
CA LEU A 88 -31.08 -30.34 4.69
C LEU A 88 -30.81 -28.89 4.31
N ASP A 89 -31.42 -27.96 5.05
CA ASP A 89 -31.08 -26.55 4.93
C ASP A 89 -29.91 -26.23 5.87
N LEU A 90 -28.73 -25.96 5.28
CA LEU A 90 -27.55 -25.52 6.03
C LEU A 90 -27.74 -24.12 6.64
N GLY A 91 -27.19 -23.92 7.84
CA GLY A 91 -27.30 -22.68 8.61
C GLY A 91 -28.22 -22.76 9.83
N GLY A 92 -28.72 -23.96 10.15
CA GLY A 92 -29.51 -24.26 11.33
C GLY A 92 -28.68 -24.51 12.61
N ALA A 93 -29.32 -25.10 13.61
CA ALA A 93 -28.66 -25.40 14.90
C ALA A 93 -27.46 -26.35 14.72
N GLY A 94 -26.33 -26.01 15.36
CA GLY A 94 -25.08 -26.78 15.25
C GLY A 94 -24.31 -26.57 13.95
N PHE A 95 -24.72 -25.59 13.12
CA PHE A 95 -23.96 -25.20 11.93
C PHE A 95 -22.58 -24.65 12.31
N THR A 96 -21.56 -25.07 11.56
CA THR A 96 -20.23 -24.47 11.58
C THR A 96 -19.64 -24.39 10.17
N GLN A 97 -18.99 -23.28 9.83
CA GLN A 97 -18.06 -23.15 8.70
C GLN A 97 -16.69 -22.73 9.25
N THR A 98 -15.66 -23.53 9.02
CA THR A 98 -14.30 -23.31 9.56
C THR A 98 -13.26 -23.30 8.46
N LEU A 99 -12.48 -22.22 8.35
CA LEU A 99 -11.22 -22.20 7.59
C LEU A 99 -10.06 -22.60 8.50
N ASP A 100 -9.30 -23.61 8.08
CA ASP A 100 -8.01 -23.99 8.65
C ASP A 100 -6.87 -23.57 7.72
N PRO A 101 -6.19 -22.44 7.99
CA PRO A 101 -5.11 -21.96 7.14
C PRO A 101 -3.88 -22.88 7.16
N ALA A 102 -3.72 -23.72 8.19
CA ALA A 102 -2.56 -24.62 8.32
C ALA A 102 -2.55 -25.73 7.26
N ASN A 103 -3.71 -26.08 6.72
CA ASN A 103 -3.87 -27.12 5.70
C ASN A 103 -4.74 -26.67 4.50
N GLY A 104 -5.06 -25.38 4.43
CA GLY A 104 -5.85 -24.78 3.35
C GLY A 104 -7.21 -25.43 3.12
N THR A 105 -7.92 -25.78 4.20
CA THR A 105 -9.20 -26.49 4.12
C THR A 105 -10.32 -25.67 4.73
N ILE A 106 -11.46 -25.59 4.04
CA ILE A 106 -12.72 -25.14 4.62
C ILE A 106 -13.57 -26.36 4.95
N THR A 107 -14.05 -26.45 6.20
CA THR A 107 -14.99 -27.48 6.64
C THR A 107 -16.35 -26.85 6.95
N ILE A 108 -17.43 -27.46 6.46
CA ILE A 108 -18.81 -27.07 6.75
C ILE A 108 -19.50 -28.26 7.39
N ALA A 109 -20.15 -28.07 8.54
CA ALA A 109 -20.82 -29.15 9.25
C ALA A 109 -22.15 -28.69 9.86
N GLN A 110 -23.14 -29.58 9.87
CA GLN A 110 -24.41 -29.43 10.58
C GLN A 110 -25.03 -30.81 10.80
N GLY A 111 -25.32 -31.16 12.05
CA GLY A 111 -25.85 -32.49 12.38
C GLY A 111 -24.90 -33.61 11.96
N ASP A 112 -25.38 -34.54 11.14
CA ASP A 112 -24.58 -35.64 10.59
C ASP A 112 -23.93 -35.32 9.23
N PHE A 113 -24.24 -34.16 8.63
CA PHE A 113 -23.64 -33.71 7.37
C PHE A 113 -22.33 -32.97 7.64
N LYS A 114 -21.28 -33.36 6.91
CA LYS A 114 -19.98 -32.71 6.89
C LYS A 114 -19.51 -32.57 5.45
N ALA A 115 -18.91 -31.44 5.13
CA ALA A 115 -18.25 -31.19 3.85
C ALA A 115 -16.88 -30.57 4.06
N SER A 116 -15.91 -30.92 3.23
CA SER A 116 -14.59 -30.31 3.19
C SER A 116 -14.24 -29.85 1.78
N LEU A 117 -13.65 -28.65 1.69
CA LEU A 117 -13.19 -28.03 0.46
C LEU A 117 -11.70 -27.72 0.56
N TRP A 118 -10.92 -28.14 -0.42
CA TRP A 118 -9.47 -27.91 -0.48
C TRP A 118 -8.98 -27.94 -1.93
N PHE A 119 -7.78 -27.43 -2.20
CA PHE A 119 -7.19 -27.43 -3.54
C PHE A 119 -6.08 -28.48 -3.69
N ALA A 120 -6.07 -29.16 -4.84
CA ALA A 120 -4.92 -29.87 -5.38
C ALA A 120 -4.33 -29.03 -6.53
N GLY A 121 -3.37 -28.15 -6.21
CA GLY A 121 -2.87 -27.16 -7.16
C GLY A 121 -3.97 -26.20 -7.61
N GLU A 122 -4.40 -26.32 -8.86
CA GLU A 122 -5.48 -25.51 -9.46
C GLU A 122 -6.85 -26.20 -9.43
N THR A 123 -6.94 -27.41 -8.88
CA THR A 123 -8.17 -28.21 -8.86
C THR A 123 -8.81 -28.19 -7.48
N LEU A 124 -10.02 -27.64 -7.37
CA LEU A 124 -10.79 -27.64 -6.12
C LEU A 124 -11.45 -29.01 -5.95
N VAL A 125 -11.30 -29.58 -4.76
CA VAL A 125 -11.92 -30.84 -4.35
C VAL A 125 -12.95 -30.54 -3.25
N PHE A 126 -14.18 -30.98 -3.48
CA PHE A 126 -15.26 -30.99 -2.51
C PHE A 126 -15.58 -32.43 -2.14
N GLU A 127 -15.57 -32.73 -0.85
CA GLU A 127 -15.92 -34.04 -0.31
C GLU A 127 -17.00 -33.85 0.74
N SER A 128 -18.04 -34.67 0.71
CA SER A 128 -19.09 -34.65 1.74
C SER A 128 -19.35 -36.04 2.30
N GLU A 129 -19.74 -36.08 3.56
CA GLU A 129 -20.17 -37.27 4.30
C GLU A 129 -21.48 -36.95 5.05
N SER A 130 -22.41 -37.89 5.06
CA SER A 130 -23.63 -37.83 5.87
C SER A 130 -23.99 -39.21 6.44
N GLY A 131 -24.52 -39.21 7.66
CA GLY A 131 -25.10 -40.38 8.31
C GLY A 131 -26.34 -40.92 7.62
N THR A 132 -26.98 -40.15 6.74
CA THR A 132 -28.07 -40.60 5.85
C THR A 132 -27.67 -40.37 4.40
N ALA A 133 -28.02 -41.32 3.52
CA ALA A 133 -27.76 -41.16 2.09
C ALA A 133 -28.49 -39.91 1.58
N THR A 134 -27.73 -38.91 1.14
CA THR A 134 -28.23 -37.58 0.81
C THR A 134 -27.84 -37.28 -0.63
N ALA A 135 -28.78 -36.78 -1.43
CA ALA A 135 -28.51 -36.28 -2.78
C ALA A 135 -28.03 -34.82 -2.71
N LEU A 136 -27.19 -34.40 -3.65
CA LEU A 136 -26.78 -33.01 -3.79
C LEU A 136 -27.43 -32.41 -5.02
N GLU A 137 -28.07 -31.25 -4.87
CA GLU A 137 -28.41 -30.37 -5.98
C GLU A 137 -27.22 -29.46 -6.26
N ILE A 138 -26.68 -29.55 -7.48
CA ILE A 138 -25.49 -28.80 -7.89
C ILE A 138 -25.85 -27.95 -9.09
N ALA A 139 -25.56 -26.66 -9.01
CA ALA A 139 -25.78 -25.73 -10.10
C ALA A 139 -24.50 -24.96 -10.44
N LEU A 140 -24.20 -24.84 -11.73
CA LEU A 140 -23.23 -23.89 -12.27
C LEU A 140 -23.99 -22.70 -12.86
N GLY A 141 -23.69 -21.49 -12.41
CA GLY A 141 -24.27 -20.26 -12.93
C GLY A 141 -23.22 -19.30 -13.46
N THR A 142 -23.59 -18.54 -14.49
CA THR A 142 -22.80 -17.40 -15.01
C THR A 142 -23.72 -16.22 -15.31
N TRP A 143 -23.24 -15.02 -14.98
CA TRP A 143 -23.83 -13.74 -15.38
C TRP A 143 -23.32 -13.27 -16.75
N ARG A 144 -22.43 -14.04 -17.39
CA ARG A 144 -21.97 -13.81 -18.75
C ARG A 144 -22.45 -14.94 -19.65
N GLU A 145 -23.70 -15.39 -19.52
CA GLU A 145 -24.28 -16.43 -20.39
C GLU A 145 -24.41 -16.03 -21.86
N LYS A 146 -24.25 -14.73 -22.12
CA LYS A 146 -24.24 -14.07 -23.42
C LYS A 146 -23.48 -12.74 -23.25
N THR A 147 -23.09 -12.15 -24.37
CA THR A 147 -22.53 -10.80 -24.37
C THR A 147 -23.53 -9.80 -23.79
N LYS A 148 -23.06 -8.97 -22.85
CA LYS A 148 -23.85 -7.92 -22.19
C LYS A 148 -23.14 -6.58 -22.30
N GLU A 149 -23.89 -5.57 -22.68
CA GLU A 149 -23.42 -4.17 -22.79
C GLU A 149 -23.83 -3.36 -21.57
N GLY A 150 -23.22 -2.19 -21.40
CA GLY A 150 -23.62 -1.24 -20.36
C GLY A 150 -23.25 -1.66 -18.94
N ILE A 151 -22.37 -2.65 -18.76
CA ILE A 151 -21.95 -3.14 -17.45
C ILE A 151 -20.87 -2.21 -16.90
N ARG A 152 -21.13 -1.63 -15.73
CA ARG A 152 -20.14 -0.83 -15.03
C ARG A 152 -19.01 -1.73 -14.57
N ASN A 153 -17.79 -1.33 -14.85
CA ASN A 153 -16.63 -2.19 -14.62
C ASN A 153 -15.53 -1.53 -13.79
N ASP A 154 -15.62 -0.22 -13.53
CA ASP A 154 -14.67 0.50 -12.69
C ASP A 154 -15.30 1.66 -11.90
N MET A 155 -14.46 2.34 -11.12
CA MET A 155 -14.85 3.51 -10.32
C MET A 155 -15.06 4.78 -11.13
N MET A 156 -14.45 4.89 -12.32
CA MET A 156 -14.57 6.06 -13.21
C MET A 156 -15.92 6.10 -13.94
N GLY A 157 -16.81 5.15 -13.65
CA GLY A 157 -18.15 5.08 -14.22
C GLY A 157 -18.18 4.52 -15.63
N ALA A 158 -17.07 3.97 -16.11
CA ALA A 158 -17.02 3.36 -17.43
C ALA A 158 -17.99 2.18 -17.49
N LYS A 159 -18.85 2.18 -18.51
CA LYS A 159 -19.74 1.08 -18.85
C LYS A 159 -19.23 0.43 -20.12
N THR A 160 -18.96 -0.87 -20.05
CA THR A 160 -18.30 -1.62 -21.12
C THR A 160 -19.07 -2.88 -21.46
N THR A 161 -18.68 -3.50 -22.57
CA THR A 161 -19.22 -4.78 -23.02
C THR A 161 -18.43 -5.93 -22.39
N PHE A 162 -19.14 -6.89 -21.81
CA PHE A 162 -18.59 -8.16 -21.32
C PHE A 162 -19.02 -9.26 -22.28
N SER A 163 -18.04 -9.95 -22.84
CA SER A 163 -18.25 -11.03 -23.79
C SER A 163 -18.77 -12.30 -23.10
N GLY A 164 -19.55 -13.09 -23.82
CA GLY A 164 -20.22 -14.28 -23.26
C GLY A 164 -19.29 -15.47 -23.03
N ASP A 165 -19.52 -16.20 -21.94
CA ASP A 165 -18.91 -17.49 -21.65
C ASP A 165 -19.64 -18.60 -22.41
N GLN A 166 -18.93 -19.67 -22.75
CA GLN A 166 -19.49 -20.90 -23.27
C GLN A 166 -19.75 -21.89 -22.13
N VAL A 167 -20.93 -22.51 -22.11
CA VAL A 167 -21.27 -23.53 -21.11
C VAL A 167 -21.78 -24.80 -21.79
N LYS A 168 -21.17 -25.93 -21.42
CA LYS A 168 -21.60 -27.28 -21.79
C LYS A 168 -21.98 -28.03 -20.52
N SER A 169 -23.15 -28.68 -20.52
CA SER A 169 -23.60 -29.54 -19.44
C SER A 169 -23.83 -30.97 -19.93
N SER A 170 -23.56 -31.95 -19.08
CA SER A 170 -23.79 -33.37 -19.37
C SER A 170 -24.17 -34.10 -18.07
N PRO A 171 -24.61 -35.37 -18.14
CA PRO A 171 -24.83 -36.16 -16.94
C PRO A 171 -23.56 -36.38 -16.10
N ASN A 172 -22.37 -36.15 -16.66
CA ASN A 172 -21.10 -36.31 -15.94
C ASN A 172 -20.60 -35.03 -15.25
N GLY A 173 -21.25 -33.88 -15.50
CA GLY A 173 -20.85 -32.59 -14.95
C GLY A 173 -20.93 -31.43 -15.94
N PHE A 174 -20.11 -30.40 -15.73
CA PHE A 174 -20.15 -29.14 -16.47
C PHE A 174 -18.77 -28.74 -17.01
N LEU A 175 -18.77 -27.98 -18.10
CA LEU A 175 -17.62 -27.25 -18.62
C LEU A 175 -18.06 -25.83 -18.93
N ALA A 176 -17.47 -24.83 -18.29
CA ALA A 176 -17.68 -23.43 -18.60
C ALA A 176 -16.34 -22.76 -18.90
N PHE A 177 -16.25 -22.01 -19.99
CA PHE A 177 -15.02 -21.32 -20.37
C PHE A 177 -15.28 -20.09 -21.21
N HIS A 178 -14.31 -19.19 -21.17
CA HIS A 178 -14.19 -18.02 -22.01
C HIS A 178 -13.02 -18.20 -22.96
N ARG A 179 -13.19 -17.83 -24.22
CA ARG A 179 -12.15 -17.92 -25.26
C ARG A 179 -11.99 -16.57 -25.95
N ASN A 180 -10.88 -15.89 -25.66
CA ASN A 180 -10.63 -14.54 -26.18
C ASN A 180 -10.58 -14.49 -27.72
N ALA A 181 -10.16 -15.59 -28.36
CA ALA A 181 -10.10 -15.68 -29.83
C ALA A 181 -11.48 -15.57 -30.51
N ASP A 182 -12.57 -15.82 -29.79
CA ASP A 182 -13.94 -15.65 -30.30
C ASP A 182 -14.39 -14.17 -30.24
N HIS A 183 -13.61 -13.32 -29.56
CA HIS A 183 -13.86 -11.89 -29.32
C HIS A 183 -12.60 -11.04 -29.63
N PRO A 184 -12.06 -11.08 -30.86
CA PRO A 184 -10.79 -10.42 -31.15
C PRO A 184 -10.88 -8.89 -31.04
N ILE A 185 -9.80 -8.28 -30.56
CA ILE A 185 -9.64 -6.83 -30.50
C ILE A 185 -8.46 -6.33 -31.33
N ASP A 186 -8.52 -5.07 -31.78
CA ASP A 186 -7.42 -4.42 -32.49
C ASP A 186 -6.35 -3.91 -31.50
N LEU A 187 -5.64 -4.87 -30.90
CA LEU A 187 -4.52 -4.60 -29.99
C LEU A 187 -3.40 -3.84 -30.70
N ALA A 188 -3.19 -4.09 -32.00
CA ALA A 188 -2.19 -3.40 -32.80
C ALA A 188 -2.53 -1.91 -32.95
N ALA A 189 -3.80 -1.54 -33.17
CA ALA A 189 -4.21 -0.14 -33.16
C ALA A 189 -4.11 0.47 -31.77
N LYS A 190 -4.40 -0.29 -30.70
CA LYS A 190 -4.19 0.19 -29.32
C LYS A 190 -2.72 0.56 -29.07
N ALA A 191 -1.78 -0.25 -29.56
CA ALA A 191 -0.33 0.05 -29.50
C ALA A 191 0.02 1.31 -30.30
N ARG A 192 -0.40 1.35 -31.58
CA ARG A 192 -0.10 2.48 -32.50
C ARG A 192 -0.63 3.81 -31.99
N ARG A 193 -1.79 3.83 -31.32
CA ARG A 193 -2.35 5.04 -30.70
C ARG A 193 -1.49 5.61 -29.56
N GLN A 194 -0.53 4.84 -29.04
CA GLN A 194 0.44 5.26 -28.05
C GLN A 194 1.86 5.42 -28.64
N GLY A 195 1.99 5.39 -29.97
CA GLY A 195 3.30 5.44 -30.64
C GLY A 195 4.13 4.15 -30.50
N ILE A 196 3.56 3.10 -29.91
CA ILE A 196 4.25 1.83 -29.66
C ILE A 196 4.08 0.90 -30.86
N THR A 197 5.17 0.27 -31.28
CA THR A 197 5.13 -0.73 -32.36
C THR A 197 4.43 -2.00 -31.86
N PRO A 198 3.42 -2.55 -32.59
CA PRO A 198 2.67 -3.72 -32.15
C PRO A 198 3.54 -4.94 -31.81
N GLU A 199 4.68 -5.12 -32.49
CA GLU A 199 5.62 -6.22 -32.30
C GLU A 199 6.34 -6.17 -30.94
N SER A 200 6.29 -5.02 -30.25
CA SER A 200 6.86 -4.84 -28.92
C SER A 200 5.92 -5.32 -27.81
N LEU A 201 4.67 -5.65 -28.11
CA LEU A 201 3.69 -6.09 -27.12
C LEU A 201 3.82 -7.60 -26.85
N PRO A 202 3.75 -8.03 -25.59
CA PRO A 202 3.61 -9.45 -25.28
C PRO A 202 2.19 -9.91 -25.62
N ASP A 203 2.05 -11.04 -26.33
CA ASP A 203 0.73 -11.63 -26.56
C ASP A 203 0.30 -12.49 -25.37
N VAL A 204 -0.45 -11.87 -24.48
CA VAL A 204 -0.91 -12.46 -23.22
C VAL A 204 -2.41 -12.67 -23.17
N THR A 205 -3.18 -12.20 -24.17
CA THR A 205 -4.65 -12.29 -24.17
C THR A 205 -5.24 -12.85 -25.47
N ALA A 206 -4.63 -12.69 -26.64
CA ALA A 206 -5.35 -12.91 -27.90
C ALA A 206 -5.85 -14.36 -28.07
N ARG A 207 -5.06 -15.34 -27.61
CA ARG A 207 -5.39 -16.77 -27.67
C ARG A 207 -5.64 -17.39 -26.29
N ARG A 208 -5.94 -16.55 -25.29
CA ARG A 208 -6.17 -17.02 -23.94
C ARG A 208 -7.54 -17.69 -23.81
N VAL A 209 -7.55 -18.81 -23.08
CA VAL A 209 -8.77 -19.52 -22.68
C VAL A 209 -8.73 -19.71 -21.17
N PHE A 210 -9.84 -19.43 -20.50
CA PHE A 210 -9.96 -19.60 -19.05
C PHE A 210 -11.35 -20.10 -18.67
N GLY A 211 -11.45 -20.84 -17.57
CA GLY A 211 -12.72 -21.41 -17.14
C GLY A 211 -12.59 -22.50 -16.09
N ALA A 212 -13.66 -23.30 -15.96
CA ALA A 212 -13.73 -24.41 -15.04
C ALA A 212 -14.41 -25.64 -15.65
N ALA A 213 -13.91 -26.82 -15.32
CA ALA A 213 -14.58 -28.10 -15.57
C ALA A 213 -14.93 -28.77 -14.24
N ILE A 214 -16.19 -29.16 -14.07
CA ILE A 214 -16.73 -29.76 -12.85
C ILE A 214 -17.08 -31.21 -13.16
N SER A 215 -16.42 -32.15 -12.49
CA SER A 215 -16.69 -33.60 -12.57
C SER A 215 -17.24 -34.11 -11.25
N ILE A 216 -18.24 -34.99 -11.32
CA ILE A 216 -18.98 -35.46 -10.15
C ILE A 216 -18.91 -36.98 -10.06
N GLU A 217 -18.59 -37.50 -8.88
CA GLU A 217 -18.56 -38.94 -8.65
C GLU A 217 -19.96 -39.56 -8.83
N GLY A 218 -20.08 -40.48 -9.79
CA GLY A 218 -21.36 -41.12 -10.12
C GLY A 218 -22.31 -40.27 -10.98
N GLY A 219 -21.94 -39.03 -11.30
CA GLY A 219 -22.70 -38.14 -12.18
C GLY A 219 -24.05 -37.69 -11.59
N PHE A 220 -24.86 -37.07 -12.45
CA PHE A 220 -26.23 -36.67 -12.20
C PHE A 220 -27.21 -37.77 -12.56
N ALA A 221 -28.39 -37.75 -11.95
CA ALA A 221 -29.50 -38.65 -12.27
C ALA A 221 -30.07 -38.44 -13.69
N GLY A 222 -29.68 -37.36 -14.38
CA GLY A 222 -30.09 -37.04 -15.74
C GLY A 222 -29.33 -35.83 -16.30
N GLN A 223 -29.76 -35.34 -17.45
CA GLN A 223 -29.21 -34.12 -18.04
C GLN A 223 -29.54 -32.91 -17.13
N PRO A 224 -28.56 -32.08 -16.76
CA PRO A 224 -28.83 -30.84 -16.03
C PRO A 224 -29.80 -29.92 -16.77
N SER A 225 -30.74 -29.33 -16.04
CA SER A 225 -31.73 -28.39 -16.59
C SER A 225 -31.20 -26.96 -16.58
N GLU A 226 -31.37 -26.24 -17.68
CA GLU A 226 -31.06 -24.82 -17.79
C GLU A 226 -32.21 -23.96 -17.26
N SER A 227 -31.89 -22.89 -16.53
CA SER A 227 -32.89 -21.92 -16.05
C SER A 227 -32.29 -20.51 -15.95
N SER A 228 -33.14 -19.49 -16.10
CA SER A 228 -32.77 -18.11 -15.77
C SER A 228 -32.72 -17.94 -14.25
N VAL A 229 -31.72 -17.22 -13.77
CA VAL A 229 -31.52 -16.98 -12.34
C VAL A 229 -31.23 -15.51 -12.05
N ARG A 230 -31.63 -15.09 -10.85
CA ARG A 230 -31.12 -13.90 -10.17
C ARG A 230 -30.44 -14.38 -8.89
N TRP A 231 -29.12 -14.55 -8.96
CA TRP A 231 -28.31 -14.98 -7.81
C TRP A 231 -27.55 -13.77 -7.28
N GLN A 232 -27.56 -13.60 -5.96
CA GLN A 232 -27.01 -12.41 -5.32
C GLN A 232 -27.60 -11.15 -5.98
N PHE A 233 -26.78 -10.38 -6.70
CA PHE A 233 -27.15 -9.10 -7.32
C PHE A 233 -27.06 -9.12 -8.85
N TRP A 234 -26.75 -10.26 -9.45
CA TRP A 234 -26.62 -10.41 -10.90
C TRP A 234 -27.72 -11.29 -11.49
N ASN A 235 -28.02 -11.06 -12.76
CA ASN A 235 -28.95 -11.87 -13.55
C ASN A 235 -28.17 -12.67 -14.60
N GLY A 236 -28.55 -13.93 -14.82
CA GLY A 236 -27.91 -14.79 -15.80
C GLY A 236 -28.63 -16.12 -15.98
N LYS A 237 -27.86 -17.17 -16.27
CA LYS A 237 -28.36 -18.55 -16.39
C LYS A 237 -27.61 -19.49 -15.45
N ALA A 238 -28.30 -20.56 -15.05
CA ALA A 238 -27.71 -21.68 -14.32
C ALA A 238 -28.15 -23.02 -14.90
N TRP A 239 -27.24 -24.00 -14.85
CA TRP A 239 -27.47 -25.40 -15.21
C TRP A 239 -27.45 -26.22 -13.93
N THR A 240 -28.56 -26.86 -13.60
CA THR A 240 -28.77 -27.56 -12.32
C THR A 240 -28.96 -29.05 -12.53
N GLY A 241 -28.20 -29.86 -11.82
CA GLY A 241 -28.34 -31.32 -11.77
C GLY A 241 -28.48 -31.83 -10.34
N VAL A 242 -29.03 -33.03 -10.18
CA VAL A 242 -29.18 -33.70 -8.87
C VAL A 242 -28.43 -35.02 -8.90
N THR A 243 -27.55 -35.24 -7.93
CA THR A 243 -26.79 -36.49 -7.80
C THR A 243 -27.66 -37.60 -7.22
N PRO A 244 -27.33 -38.89 -7.45
CA PRO A 244 -27.89 -39.99 -6.68
C PRO A 244 -27.61 -39.79 -5.17
N ALA A 245 -28.56 -40.19 -4.32
CA ALA A 245 -28.37 -40.12 -2.87
C ALA A 245 -27.27 -41.08 -2.41
N ARG A 246 -26.24 -40.55 -1.72
CA ARG A 246 -25.10 -41.32 -1.21
C ARG A 246 -24.69 -40.79 0.16
N ARG A 247 -24.03 -41.66 0.94
CA ARG A 247 -23.44 -41.28 2.24
C ARG A 247 -22.16 -40.47 2.06
N GLN A 248 -21.45 -40.68 0.97
CA GLN A 248 -20.24 -39.96 0.61
C GLN A 248 -20.36 -39.50 -0.84
N GLN A 249 -19.94 -38.26 -1.10
CA GLN A 249 -19.90 -37.70 -2.45
C GLN A 249 -18.65 -36.87 -2.66
N VAL A 250 -18.11 -36.94 -3.88
CA VAL A 250 -16.94 -36.18 -4.31
C VAL A 250 -17.27 -35.39 -5.57
N ILE A 251 -16.91 -34.10 -5.56
CA ILE A 251 -17.00 -33.18 -6.69
C ILE A 251 -15.61 -32.59 -6.89
N VAL A 252 -15.15 -32.55 -8.15
CA VAL A 252 -13.84 -32.00 -8.51
C VAL A 252 -14.02 -30.90 -9.53
N MET A 253 -13.40 -29.74 -9.31
CA MET A 253 -13.50 -28.56 -10.16
C MET A 253 -12.10 -28.14 -10.62
N ARG A 254 -11.73 -28.47 -11.86
CA ARG A 254 -10.49 -28.00 -12.48
C ARG A 254 -10.66 -26.55 -12.91
N LEU A 255 -9.92 -25.63 -12.31
CA LEU A 255 -9.91 -24.21 -12.69
C LEU A 255 -8.67 -23.93 -13.54
N ALA A 256 -8.78 -23.33 -14.71
CA ALA A 256 -7.60 -23.12 -15.57
C ALA A 256 -7.66 -21.79 -16.31
N ALA A 257 -6.49 -21.20 -16.57
CA ALA A 257 -6.34 -20.07 -17.46
C ALA A 257 -4.94 -20.05 -18.08
N ALA A 258 -4.85 -20.13 -19.42
CA ALA A 258 -3.58 -20.00 -20.12
C ALA A 258 -3.77 -19.59 -21.58
N VAL A 259 -2.70 -19.08 -22.20
CA VAL A 259 -2.62 -18.89 -23.65
C VAL A 259 -2.60 -20.27 -24.32
N ASP A 260 -3.37 -20.43 -25.40
CA ASP A 260 -3.45 -21.66 -26.19
C ASP A 260 -3.96 -22.89 -25.42
N ALA A 261 -4.70 -22.68 -24.32
CA ALA A 261 -5.24 -23.79 -23.53
C ALA A 261 -6.37 -24.55 -24.26
N ASP A 262 -6.32 -25.88 -24.21
CA ASP A 262 -7.38 -26.77 -24.69
C ASP A 262 -8.39 -27.05 -23.57
N SER A 263 -9.55 -26.38 -23.63
CA SER A 263 -10.63 -26.53 -22.65
C SER A 263 -11.24 -27.94 -22.61
N ASP A 264 -11.10 -28.74 -23.67
CA ASP A 264 -11.69 -30.09 -23.73
C ASP A 264 -10.88 -31.12 -22.90
N GLN A 265 -9.64 -30.79 -22.47
CA GLN A 265 -8.87 -31.63 -21.52
C GLN A 265 -9.31 -31.47 -20.07
N TRP A 266 -9.84 -30.30 -19.67
CA TRP A 266 -10.13 -29.99 -18.27
C TRP A 266 -11.11 -30.97 -17.60
N PRO A 267 -12.17 -31.48 -18.28
CA PRO A 267 -13.01 -32.53 -17.71
C PRO A 267 -12.24 -33.83 -17.42
N VAL A 268 -11.24 -34.19 -18.25
CA VAL A 268 -10.40 -35.38 -18.03
C VAL A 268 -9.51 -35.19 -16.81
N GLU A 269 -8.91 -34.00 -16.68
CA GLU A 269 -8.08 -33.62 -15.53
C GLU A 269 -8.90 -33.60 -14.22
N ALA A 270 -10.10 -33.00 -14.23
CA ALA A 270 -11.00 -33.03 -13.09
C ALA A 270 -11.42 -34.46 -12.73
N LYS A 271 -11.80 -35.27 -13.72
CA LYS A 271 -12.20 -36.67 -13.51
C LYS A 271 -11.07 -37.51 -12.89
N ALA A 272 -9.80 -37.18 -13.15
CA ALA A 272 -8.67 -37.92 -12.60
C ALA A 272 -8.63 -37.91 -11.07
N LEU A 273 -9.10 -36.86 -10.39
CA LEU A 273 -9.16 -36.79 -8.92
C LEU A 273 -10.45 -37.34 -8.31
N LEU A 274 -11.36 -37.89 -9.12
CA LEU A 274 -12.44 -38.73 -8.59
C LEU A 274 -11.90 -40.09 -8.10
N ASP A 275 -10.78 -40.54 -8.66
CA ASP A 275 -10.07 -41.73 -8.19
C ASP A 275 -9.52 -41.49 -6.76
N PRO A 276 -9.89 -42.32 -5.77
CA PRO A 276 -9.51 -42.10 -4.39
C PRO A 276 -8.00 -42.23 -4.14
N VAL A 277 -7.28 -43.05 -4.90
CA VAL A 277 -5.83 -43.21 -4.74
C VAL A 277 -5.13 -41.92 -5.18
N LYS A 278 -5.48 -41.39 -6.35
CA LYS A 278 -4.95 -40.12 -6.86
C LYS A 278 -5.34 -38.94 -5.97
N ARG A 279 -6.58 -38.90 -5.49
CA ARG A 279 -7.07 -37.85 -4.58
C ARG A 279 -6.31 -37.86 -3.25
N ASN A 280 -6.12 -39.03 -2.64
CA ASN A 280 -5.36 -39.16 -1.39
C ASN A 280 -3.89 -38.73 -1.56
N ALA A 281 -3.27 -39.09 -2.70
CA ALA A 281 -1.92 -38.64 -3.02
C ALA A 281 -1.85 -37.11 -3.19
N ALA A 282 -2.83 -36.52 -3.89
CA ALA A 282 -2.93 -35.07 -4.04
C ALA A 282 -3.14 -34.35 -2.71
N ARG A 283 -3.94 -34.92 -1.80
CA ARG A 283 -4.13 -34.38 -0.44
C ARG A 283 -2.83 -34.40 0.36
N ALA A 284 -2.08 -35.50 0.29
CA ALA A 284 -0.79 -35.60 0.96
C ALA A 284 0.23 -34.57 0.43
N ASP A 285 0.27 -34.35 -0.89
CA ASP A 285 1.11 -33.33 -1.51
C ASP A 285 0.71 -31.91 -1.09
N GLU A 286 -0.58 -31.59 -1.06
CA GLU A 286 -1.06 -30.28 -0.61
C GLU A 286 -0.74 -30.03 0.87
N LEU A 287 -0.87 -31.03 1.75
CA LEU A 287 -0.46 -30.90 3.16
C LEU A 287 1.05 -30.66 3.29
N LYS A 288 1.86 -31.36 2.49
CA LYS A 288 3.31 -31.14 2.45
C LYS A 288 3.63 -29.72 2.00
N ARG A 289 2.92 -29.21 0.99
CA ARG A 289 3.07 -27.85 0.48
C ARG A 289 2.72 -26.80 1.55
N TRP A 290 1.62 -26.95 2.27
CA TRP A 290 1.26 -26.02 3.35
C TRP A 290 2.27 -26.04 4.50
N ASN A 291 2.72 -27.22 4.91
CA ASN A 291 3.77 -27.35 5.91
C ASN A 291 5.07 -26.66 5.46
N GLU A 292 5.45 -26.83 4.19
CA GLU A 292 6.61 -26.16 3.62
C GLU A 292 6.43 -24.63 3.60
N PHE A 293 5.28 -24.13 3.14
CA PHE A 293 4.96 -22.68 3.10
C PHE A 293 5.01 -22.03 4.49
N TRP A 294 4.36 -22.64 5.48
CA TRP A 294 4.32 -22.12 6.85
C TRP A 294 5.66 -22.29 7.58
N SER A 295 6.52 -23.21 7.16
CA SER A 295 7.86 -23.37 7.74
C SER A 295 8.82 -22.23 7.40
N ARG A 296 8.55 -21.45 6.35
CA ARG A 296 9.45 -20.38 5.86
C ARG A 296 9.50 -19.20 6.84
N SER A 297 8.34 -18.74 7.29
CA SER A 297 8.21 -17.57 8.14
C SER A 297 6.90 -17.57 8.93
N HIS A 298 6.90 -16.85 10.05
CA HIS A 298 5.71 -16.59 10.85
C HIS A 298 5.89 -15.33 11.71
N ILE A 299 4.77 -14.71 12.08
CA ILE A 299 4.70 -13.70 13.14
C ILE A 299 3.45 -14.01 13.97
N VAL A 300 3.66 -14.39 15.23
CA VAL A 300 2.61 -14.73 16.18
C VAL A 300 2.68 -13.71 17.31
N ILE A 301 1.60 -12.98 17.56
CA ILE A 301 1.60 -11.85 18.49
C ILE A 301 0.58 -12.12 19.59
N ASN A 302 0.99 -11.99 20.85
CA ASN A 302 0.13 -12.19 22.02
C ASN A 302 -0.77 -13.45 21.95
N PRO A 303 -0.25 -14.64 21.58
CA PRO A 303 -1.07 -15.83 21.33
C PRO A 303 -1.94 -16.22 22.54
N ALA A 304 -1.44 -16.00 23.76
CA ALA A 304 -2.15 -16.31 24.99
C ALA A 304 -3.29 -15.34 25.34
N LYS A 305 -3.37 -14.15 24.72
CA LYS A 305 -4.39 -13.15 25.05
C LYS A 305 -5.71 -13.34 24.29
N GLY A 306 -5.67 -13.88 23.08
CA GLY A 306 -6.87 -14.10 22.26
C GLY A 306 -7.61 -12.81 21.88
N GLU A 307 -8.83 -12.95 21.35
CA GLU A 307 -9.70 -11.80 21.07
C GLU A 307 -10.26 -11.21 22.37
N PRO A 308 -10.35 -9.87 22.53
CA PRO A 308 -10.15 -8.83 21.51
C PRO A 308 -8.78 -8.13 21.55
N ASP A 309 -7.70 -8.75 22.04
CA ASP A 309 -6.39 -8.10 22.14
C ASP A 309 -5.88 -7.61 20.76
N PRO A 310 -5.51 -6.33 20.59
CA PRO A 310 -5.09 -5.80 19.31
C PRO A 310 -3.85 -6.50 18.72
N GLY A 311 -2.90 -6.92 19.57
CA GLY A 311 -1.73 -7.68 19.12
C GLY A 311 -2.15 -9.04 18.56
N PHE A 312 -3.00 -9.79 19.26
CA PHE A 312 -3.55 -11.05 18.78
C PHE A 312 -4.28 -10.88 17.45
N LEU A 313 -5.14 -9.86 17.33
CA LEU A 313 -5.87 -9.57 16.09
C LEU A 313 -4.92 -9.28 14.92
N ILE A 314 -3.86 -8.50 15.13
CA ILE A 314 -2.83 -8.23 14.12
C ILE A 314 -2.10 -9.53 13.73
N GLY A 315 -1.70 -10.35 14.71
CA GLY A 315 -1.03 -11.63 14.46
C GLY A 315 -1.89 -12.59 13.64
N ARG A 316 -3.16 -12.74 14.01
CA ARG A 316 -4.15 -13.53 13.25
C ARG A 316 -4.31 -13.00 11.84
N ASN A 317 -4.58 -11.70 11.69
CA ASN A 317 -4.87 -11.10 10.38
C ASN A 317 -3.64 -11.08 9.47
N TYR A 318 -2.42 -10.94 10.00
CA TYR A 318 -1.16 -11.11 9.28
C TYR A 318 -1.09 -12.49 8.62
N GLN A 319 -1.31 -13.55 9.41
CA GLN A 319 -1.21 -14.93 8.91
C GLN A 319 -2.35 -15.26 7.95
N LEU A 320 -3.58 -14.80 8.23
CA LEU A 320 -4.69 -14.95 7.30
C LEU A 320 -4.41 -14.22 5.98
N PHE A 321 -3.86 -13.00 5.99
CA PHE A 321 -3.50 -12.30 4.76
C PHE A 321 -2.40 -13.01 3.97
N ARG A 322 -1.37 -13.54 4.66
CA ARG A 322 -0.34 -14.38 4.01
C ARG A 322 -0.96 -15.64 3.38
N TYR A 323 -1.98 -16.24 4.01
CA TYR A 323 -2.77 -17.34 3.43
C TYR A 323 -3.52 -16.93 2.14
N LEU A 324 -4.08 -15.71 2.07
CA LEU A 324 -4.72 -15.20 0.85
C LEU A 324 -3.70 -15.10 -0.30
N LEU A 325 -2.51 -14.56 -0.03
CA LEU A 325 -1.47 -14.39 -1.05
C LEU A 325 -0.96 -15.73 -1.60
N ALA A 326 -1.07 -16.82 -0.83
CA ALA A 326 -0.56 -18.14 -1.19
C ALA A 326 -1.16 -18.72 -2.48
N CYS A 327 -2.33 -18.24 -2.92
CA CYS A 327 -2.92 -18.63 -4.21
C CYS A 327 -2.02 -18.25 -5.39
N ASN A 328 -1.22 -17.19 -5.26
CA ASN A 328 -0.37 -16.67 -6.32
C ASN A 328 0.99 -17.36 -6.44
N ARG A 329 1.23 -18.39 -5.63
CA ARG A 329 2.46 -19.18 -5.69
C ARG A 329 2.63 -19.76 -7.09
N ASP A 330 3.72 -19.37 -7.74
CA ASP A 330 4.06 -19.72 -9.13
C ASP A 330 3.03 -19.24 -10.17
N GLY A 331 2.21 -18.24 -9.84
CA GLY A 331 1.22 -17.69 -10.76
C GLY A 331 1.84 -17.00 -11.98
N GLU A 332 1.09 -16.92 -13.08
CA GLU A 332 1.57 -16.23 -14.29
C GLU A 332 1.62 -14.70 -14.09
N PHE A 333 0.63 -14.14 -13.40
CA PHE A 333 0.51 -12.70 -13.14
C PHE A 333 0.60 -12.40 -11.64
N PRO A 334 1.02 -11.18 -11.26
CA PRO A 334 0.83 -10.75 -9.89
C PRO A 334 -0.67 -10.61 -9.58
N LEU A 335 -1.08 -10.91 -8.35
CA LEU A 335 -2.44 -10.62 -7.89
C LEU A 335 -2.72 -9.12 -8.03
N LEU A 336 -3.94 -8.75 -8.37
CA LEU A 336 -4.33 -7.35 -8.40
C LEU A 336 -4.46 -6.78 -6.99
N PHE A 337 -4.02 -5.54 -6.80
CA PHE A 337 -4.07 -4.82 -5.51
C PHE A 337 -5.48 -4.55 -4.97
N ASN A 338 -6.48 -4.55 -5.85
CA ASN A 338 -7.87 -4.14 -5.62
C ASN A 338 -8.81 -5.36 -5.57
N GLY A 339 -8.51 -6.34 -4.73
CA GLY A 339 -9.34 -7.54 -4.57
C GLY A 339 -8.64 -8.86 -4.84
N GLY A 340 -7.41 -8.85 -5.38
CA GLY A 340 -6.72 -10.06 -5.82
C GLY A 340 -7.62 -10.87 -6.76
N ILE A 341 -7.92 -12.10 -6.36
CA ILE A 341 -8.91 -12.96 -7.04
C ILE A 341 -10.21 -13.14 -6.24
N PHE A 342 -10.35 -12.48 -5.09
CA PHE A 342 -11.39 -12.73 -4.08
C PHE A 342 -12.49 -11.66 -4.05
N THR A 343 -12.67 -10.90 -5.13
CA THR A 343 -13.77 -9.92 -5.25
C THR A 343 -15.14 -10.59 -5.07
N SER A 344 -16.08 -9.83 -4.52
CA SER A 344 -17.48 -10.22 -4.32
C SER A 344 -18.40 -9.26 -5.06
N ASP A 345 -19.70 -9.56 -5.06
CA ASP A 345 -20.71 -8.61 -5.49
C ASP A 345 -20.68 -7.36 -4.60
N ASN A 346 -21.07 -6.20 -5.14
CA ASN A 346 -21.43 -5.05 -4.31
C ASN A 346 -22.94 -4.80 -4.37
N ASN A 347 -23.56 -4.81 -3.20
CA ASN A 347 -24.98 -4.57 -2.98
C ASN A 347 -25.24 -3.29 -2.18
N GLY A 348 -24.28 -2.38 -2.14
CA GLY A 348 -24.32 -1.19 -1.28
C GLY A 348 -23.81 -1.45 0.13
N ARG A 349 -23.41 -2.68 0.48
CA ARG A 349 -22.81 -3.01 1.79
C ARG A 349 -21.32 -2.69 1.89
N ILE A 350 -20.65 -2.51 0.75
CA ILE A 350 -19.25 -2.07 0.73
C ILE A 350 -19.25 -0.54 0.73
N GLU A 351 -18.89 0.03 1.87
CA GLU A 351 -18.73 1.48 2.06
C GLU A 351 -17.25 1.88 2.07
N GLY A 352 -16.95 3.13 1.73
CA GLY A 352 -15.58 3.63 1.68
C GLY A 352 -15.11 4.05 3.06
N ASN A 353 -13.97 3.51 3.51
CA ASN A 353 -13.37 3.92 4.79
C ASN A 353 -12.75 5.33 4.71
N ASN A 354 -12.75 5.99 3.53
CA ASN A 354 -12.22 7.33 3.27
C ASN A 354 -13.30 8.34 2.83
N ASN A 355 -14.33 8.54 3.67
CA ASN A 355 -15.37 9.60 3.69
C ASN A 355 -16.10 10.12 2.43
N ASP A 356 -15.67 9.96 1.17
CA ASP A 356 -16.30 10.69 0.05
C ASP A 356 -16.49 9.92 -1.26
N GLU A 357 -16.07 8.66 -1.37
CA GLU A 357 -16.21 7.95 -2.63
C GLU A 357 -16.57 6.50 -2.37
N LEU A 358 -17.84 6.11 -2.60
CA LEU A 358 -18.20 4.74 -3.00
C LEU A 358 -19.61 4.51 -3.61
N PRO A 359 -20.29 5.43 -4.34
CA PRO A 359 -21.57 5.06 -4.92
C PRO A 359 -21.37 4.17 -6.17
N THR A 360 -21.56 2.86 -6.00
CA THR A 360 -22.35 2.12 -6.99
C THR A 360 -23.79 2.55 -6.78
N TYR A 361 -24.39 3.22 -7.77
CA TYR A 361 -25.75 3.74 -7.61
C TYR A 361 -26.73 2.58 -7.47
N GLU A 362 -27.71 2.75 -6.57
CA GLU A 362 -28.80 1.81 -6.40
C GLU A 362 -29.47 1.53 -7.76
N GLY A 363 -29.45 0.26 -8.20
CA GLY A 363 -30.06 -0.17 -9.47
C GLY A 363 -29.12 -0.37 -10.66
N GLU A 364 -27.82 -0.05 -10.58
CA GLU A 364 -26.87 -0.40 -11.65
C GLU A 364 -26.56 -1.92 -11.66
N PRO A 365 -26.44 -2.56 -12.84
CA PRO A 365 -26.01 -3.95 -12.91
C PRO A 365 -24.55 -4.06 -12.45
N VAL A 366 -24.34 -4.72 -11.31
CA VAL A 366 -23.02 -5.05 -10.75
C VAL A 366 -22.85 -6.57 -10.72
N THR A 367 -21.64 -7.03 -10.98
CA THR A 367 -21.27 -8.45 -10.97
C THR A 367 -20.05 -8.67 -10.06
N PRO A 368 -19.72 -9.91 -9.68
CA PRO A 368 -18.49 -10.23 -8.95
C PRO A 368 -17.18 -9.85 -9.67
N ASP A 369 -17.23 -9.48 -10.96
CA ASP A 369 -16.07 -8.99 -11.70
C ASP A 369 -15.73 -7.53 -11.35
N PHE A 370 -16.71 -6.77 -10.85
CA PHE A 370 -16.52 -5.36 -10.55
C PHE A 370 -15.46 -5.16 -9.47
N ARG A 371 -14.55 -4.22 -9.74
CA ARG A 371 -13.61 -3.68 -8.76
C ARG A 371 -13.24 -2.24 -9.11
N ARG A 372 -12.91 -1.44 -8.10
CA ARG A 372 -12.32 -0.10 -8.32
C ARG A 372 -10.99 -0.22 -9.02
N TRP A 373 -10.64 0.78 -9.83
CA TRP A 373 -9.42 0.78 -10.65
C TRP A 373 -9.34 -0.33 -11.69
N MET A 374 -10.44 -0.99 -12.10
CA MET A 374 -10.33 -2.02 -13.14
C MET A 374 -9.91 -1.48 -14.50
N GLY A 375 -10.28 -0.25 -14.88
CA GLY A 375 -9.72 0.43 -16.06
C GLY A 375 -8.22 0.74 -15.95
N CYS A 376 -7.66 0.61 -14.74
CA CYS A 376 -6.26 0.77 -14.42
C CYS A 376 -5.71 -0.54 -13.81
N HIS A 377 -5.55 -1.56 -14.64
CA HIS A 377 -5.27 -2.94 -14.21
C HIS A 377 -4.12 -3.04 -13.19
N PHE A 378 -3.00 -2.37 -13.42
CA PHE A 378 -1.83 -2.37 -12.52
C PHE A 378 -1.36 -0.93 -12.25
N MET A 379 -1.75 -0.36 -11.11
CA MET A 379 -1.13 0.86 -10.56
C MET A 379 0.17 0.48 -9.87
N SER A 380 1.32 0.86 -10.40
CA SER A 380 2.63 0.37 -9.95
C SER A 380 2.90 0.66 -8.46
N GLN A 381 2.44 1.79 -7.94
CA GLN A 381 2.47 2.17 -6.54
C GLN A 381 1.64 1.19 -5.74
N ASN A 382 0.34 1.01 -6.01
CA ASN A 382 -0.48 0.03 -5.27
C ASN A 382 0.05 -1.41 -5.43
N GLN A 383 0.54 -1.77 -6.61
CA GLN A 383 0.94 -3.12 -6.98
C GLN A 383 2.20 -3.61 -6.26
N ARG A 384 3.08 -2.70 -5.82
CA ARG A 384 4.32 -3.06 -5.09
C ARG A 384 4.06 -3.83 -3.80
N TRP A 385 2.88 -3.65 -3.21
CA TRP A 385 2.49 -4.30 -1.96
C TRP A 385 2.18 -5.79 -2.07
N LEU A 386 2.15 -6.33 -3.30
CA LEU A 386 2.06 -7.76 -3.54
C LEU A 386 3.44 -8.41 -3.63
N GLY A 387 4.50 -7.62 -3.81
CA GLY A 387 5.88 -8.08 -3.89
C GLY A 387 6.65 -7.93 -2.58
N TRP A 388 6.66 -6.73 -1.98
CA TRP A 388 7.46 -6.44 -0.77
C TRP A 388 7.29 -7.44 0.39
N PRO A 389 6.06 -7.88 0.73
CA PRO A 389 5.89 -8.78 1.88
C PRO A 389 6.59 -10.14 1.71
N ALA A 390 6.84 -10.57 0.46
CA ALA A 390 7.44 -11.86 0.14
C ALA A 390 8.92 -11.95 0.54
N LEU A 391 9.62 -10.81 0.63
CA LEU A 391 11.06 -10.77 0.93
C LEU A 391 11.32 -11.26 2.35
N ALA A 392 10.71 -10.65 3.36
CA ALA A 392 10.84 -11.10 4.75
C ALA A 392 10.10 -12.43 5.00
N GLY A 393 9.11 -12.75 4.16
CA GLY A 393 8.38 -14.02 4.18
C GLY A 393 9.20 -15.23 3.71
N GLY A 394 10.29 -15.03 2.98
CA GLY A 394 11.04 -16.12 2.34
C GLY A 394 10.34 -16.69 1.09
N ASP A 395 9.41 -15.94 0.51
CA ASP A 395 8.43 -16.43 -0.45
C ASP A 395 8.80 -16.06 -1.90
N ALA A 396 9.93 -16.58 -2.39
CA ALA A 396 10.44 -16.28 -3.74
C ALA A 396 9.43 -16.62 -4.87
N ASP A 397 8.62 -17.64 -4.65
CA ASP A 397 7.55 -18.10 -5.54
C ASP A 397 6.28 -17.24 -5.49
N LEU A 398 6.09 -16.41 -4.45
CA LEU A 398 5.07 -15.36 -4.42
C LEU A 398 5.55 -14.07 -5.10
N LEU A 399 6.86 -13.79 -5.05
CA LEU A 399 7.44 -12.61 -5.69
C LEU A 399 7.61 -12.77 -7.20
N SER A 400 7.90 -13.99 -7.67
CA SER A 400 8.24 -14.27 -9.07
C SER A 400 7.28 -13.68 -10.10
N PRO A 401 5.93 -13.64 -9.90
CA PRO A 401 5.01 -13.08 -10.90
C PRO A 401 5.15 -11.56 -11.01
N SER A 402 5.47 -10.88 -9.91
CA SER A 402 5.68 -9.42 -9.90
C SER A 402 6.93 -9.04 -10.70
N LEU A 403 8.04 -9.78 -10.56
CA LEU A 403 9.26 -9.54 -11.35
C LEU A 403 9.06 -9.89 -12.82
N ALA A 404 8.40 -11.02 -13.09
CA ALA A 404 8.07 -11.44 -14.44
C ALA A 404 7.24 -10.40 -15.19
N PHE A 405 6.29 -9.75 -14.51
CA PHE A 405 5.46 -8.71 -15.11
C PHE A 405 6.29 -7.62 -15.80
N TYR A 406 7.23 -6.99 -15.07
CA TYR A 406 8.07 -5.91 -15.62
C TYR A 406 9.06 -6.43 -16.66
N ARG A 407 9.71 -7.57 -16.41
CA ARG A 407 10.65 -8.20 -17.34
C ARG A 407 10.01 -8.47 -18.70
N ASP A 408 8.86 -9.13 -18.70
CA ASP A 408 8.22 -9.61 -19.93
C ASP A 408 7.58 -8.46 -20.73
N ARG A 409 7.44 -7.27 -20.11
CA ARG A 409 6.96 -6.02 -20.75
C ARG A 409 8.08 -5.02 -21.05
N SER A 410 9.34 -5.39 -20.83
CA SER A 410 10.50 -4.52 -21.06
C SER A 410 10.64 -4.09 -22.51
N ALA A 411 10.24 -4.91 -23.49
CA ALA A 411 10.23 -4.54 -24.90
C ALA A 411 9.25 -3.38 -25.18
N THR A 412 8.04 -3.44 -24.60
CA THR A 412 7.05 -2.35 -24.68
C THR A 412 7.59 -1.08 -24.00
N ALA A 413 8.20 -1.21 -22.82
CA ALA A 413 8.77 -0.09 -22.08
C ALA A 413 9.99 0.54 -22.80
N ALA A 414 10.80 -0.26 -23.48
CA ALA A 414 11.91 0.23 -24.31
C ALA A 414 11.42 0.93 -25.57
N ALA A 415 10.35 0.43 -26.21
CA ALA A 415 9.71 1.12 -27.31
C ALA A 415 9.22 2.50 -26.88
N ARG A 416 8.61 2.62 -25.70
CA ARG A 416 8.21 3.90 -25.11
C ARG A 416 9.38 4.84 -24.86
N ALA A 417 10.48 4.35 -24.29
CA ALA A 417 11.69 5.17 -24.07
C ALA A 417 12.23 5.78 -25.37
N ARG A 418 12.24 4.99 -26.46
CA ARG A 418 12.70 5.43 -27.78
C ARG A 418 11.85 6.56 -28.38
N ILE A 419 10.54 6.58 -28.15
CA ILE A 419 9.65 7.68 -28.59
C ILE A 419 10.15 9.03 -28.04
N HIS A 420 10.70 9.01 -26.83
CA HIS A 420 11.24 10.19 -26.16
C HIS A 420 12.72 10.45 -26.43
N GLY A 421 13.34 9.74 -27.39
CA GLY A 421 14.76 9.85 -27.68
C GLY A 421 15.66 9.40 -26.52
N ALA A 422 15.13 8.56 -25.62
CA ALA A 422 15.84 8.03 -24.47
C ALA A 422 16.21 6.56 -24.66
N GLU A 423 17.25 6.13 -23.94
CA GLU A 423 17.68 4.74 -23.86
C GLU A 423 16.97 4.01 -22.72
N GLY A 424 17.13 2.69 -22.63
CA GLY A 424 16.62 1.91 -21.51
C GLY A 424 15.11 1.63 -21.60
N VAL A 425 14.43 1.70 -20.46
CA VAL A 425 12.99 1.38 -20.32
C VAL A 425 12.28 2.45 -19.50
N VAL A 426 11.04 2.76 -19.87
CA VAL A 426 10.15 3.60 -19.05
C VAL A 426 8.77 2.98 -18.94
N TYR A 427 8.35 2.78 -17.69
CA TYR A 427 7.03 2.30 -17.32
C TYR A 427 6.24 3.48 -16.74
N PRO A 428 5.08 3.86 -17.31
CA PRO A 428 4.17 4.78 -16.65
C PRO A 428 3.59 4.13 -15.39
N GLU A 429 3.12 4.96 -14.46
CA GLU A 429 2.47 4.50 -13.23
C GLU A 429 1.29 3.52 -13.49
N PRO A 430 0.29 3.90 -14.30
CA PRO A 430 -0.81 3.01 -14.67
C PRO A 430 -0.45 2.14 -15.89
N LEU A 431 -0.39 0.83 -15.67
CA LEU A 431 -0.13 -0.18 -16.70
C LEU A 431 -1.37 -1.06 -16.92
N ASP A 432 -1.55 -1.51 -18.17
CA ASP A 432 -2.40 -2.66 -18.46
C ASP A 432 -1.61 -3.97 -18.58
N VAL A 433 -2.31 -5.08 -18.83
CA VAL A 433 -1.73 -6.42 -18.93
C VAL A 433 -0.67 -6.55 -20.04
N TRP A 434 -0.66 -5.67 -21.04
CA TRP A 434 0.31 -5.64 -22.13
C TRP A 434 1.49 -4.70 -21.87
N GLY A 435 1.47 -3.95 -20.77
CA GLY A 435 2.48 -2.94 -20.45
C GLY A 435 2.26 -1.58 -21.13
N LEU A 436 1.07 -1.34 -21.69
CA LEU A 436 0.65 -0.03 -22.21
C LEU A 436 0.13 0.87 -21.09
N CYS A 437 0.09 2.19 -21.34
CA CYS A 437 -0.57 3.10 -20.42
C CYS A 437 -2.08 2.87 -20.47
N SER A 438 -2.72 2.73 -19.30
CA SER A 438 -4.14 2.42 -19.18
C SER A 438 -5.01 3.64 -18.82
N VAL A 439 -4.43 4.69 -18.25
CA VAL A 439 -5.15 5.91 -17.85
C VAL A 439 -4.78 7.09 -18.75
N GLY A 440 -5.77 7.62 -19.47
CA GLY A 440 -5.61 8.74 -20.39
C GLY A 440 -4.41 8.59 -21.35
N PRO A 441 -4.25 7.45 -22.06
CA PRO A 441 -3.05 7.17 -22.83
C PRO A 441 -2.81 8.23 -23.92
N ARG A 442 -1.61 8.81 -23.94
CA ARG A 442 -1.19 9.82 -24.92
C ARG A 442 -0.58 9.17 -26.17
N PRO A 443 -0.54 9.89 -27.31
CA PRO A 443 0.14 9.43 -28.53
C PRO A 443 1.65 9.17 -28.39
N ASP A 444 2.28 9.73 -27.35
CA ASP A 444 3.68 9.49 -27.01
C ASP A 444 3.89 8.33 -26.03
N GLY A 445 2.81 7.65 -25.63
CA GLY A 445 2.83 6.49 -24.75
C GLY A 445 2.94 6.80 -23.25
N LEU A 446 2.97 8.08 -22.86
CA LEU A 446 2.89 8.51 -21.46
C LEU A 446 1.43 8.63 -20.99
N CYS A 447 1.27 8.78 -19.67
CA CYS A 447 -0.03 9.03 -19.06
C CYS A 447 -0.49 10.48 -19.31
N GLY A 448 -1.76 10.64 -19.69
CA GLY A 448 -2.40 11.92 -19.95
C GLY A 448 -2.85 12.67 -18.70
N ALA A 449 -2.91 12.01 -17.55
CA ALA A 449 -3.15 12.68 -16.28
C ALA A 449 -1.90 13.46 -15.87
N GLU A 450 -2.02 14.78 -15.70
CA GLU A 450 -0.86 15.67 -15.51
C GLU A 450 -0.03 15.35 -14.27
N HIS A 451 -0.64 14.79 -13.22
CA HIS A 451 0.04 14.36 -12.00
C HIS A 451 0.80 13.02 -12.17
N LEU A 452 0.59 12.31 -13.28
CA LEU A 452 1.22 11.01 -13.59
C LEU A 452 2.12 11.04 -14.83
N THR A 453 2.05 12.09 -15.66
CA THR A 453 2.76 12.14 -16.96
C THR A 453 4.26 11.87 -16.83
N TYR A 454 4.90 12.40 -15.77
CA TYR A 454 6.31 12.17 -15.47
C TYR A 454 6.53 11.45 -14.13
N HIS A 455 5.54 10.67 -13.68
CA HIS A 455 5.65 9.81 -12.50
C HIS A 455 6.27 8.47 -12.93
N PHE A 456 7.60 8.39 -12.85
CA PHE A 456 8.38 7.19 -13.24
C PHE A 456 9.11 6.55 -12.06
N SER A 457 8.93 7.03 -10.84
CA SER A 457 9.71 6.57 -9.69
C SER A 457 9.41 5.11 -9.33
N MET A 458 8.20 4.61 -9.57
CA MET A 458 7.85 3.23 -9.23
C MET A 458 8.68 2.19 -9.98
N MET A 459 9.14 2.44 -11.20
CA MET A 459 10.05 1.49 -11.87
C MET A 459 11.39 1.34 -11.13
N LEU A 460 11.86 2.38 -10.43
CA LEU A 460 13.04 2.32 -9.57
C LEU A 460 12.75 1.52 -8.29
N GLU A 461 11.55 1.63 -7.72
CA GLU A 461 11.17 0.84 -6.54
C GLU A 461 11.03 -0.66 -6.87
N HIS A 462 10.45 -1.01 -8.02
CA HIS A 462 10.40 -2.41 -8.49
C HIS A 462 11.78 -2.96 -8.81
N ALA A 463 12.65 -2.17 -9.45
CA ALA A 463 14.07 -2.50 -9.63
C ALA A 463 14.79 -2.71 -8.29
N TRP A 464 14.49 -1.87 -7.30
CA TRP A 464 15.04 -1.97 -5.96
C TRP A 464 14.59 -3.25 -5.25
N MET A 465 13.30 -3.56 -5.31
CA MET A 465 12.74 -4.79 -4.77
C MET A 465 13.39 -6.04 -5.38
N ALA A 466 13.65 -6.06 -6.70
CA ALA A 466 14.36 -7.16 -7.35
C ALA A 466 15.79 -7.34 -6.79
N LEU A 467 16.53 -6.25 -6.62
CA LEU A 467 17.87 -6.27 -6.04
C LEU A 467 17.86 -6.74 -4.58
N GLN A 468 16.88 -6.29 -3.78
CA GLN A 468 16.71 -6.77 -2.40
C GLN A 468 16.30 -8.25 -2.35
N ALA A 469 15.48 -8.71 -3.27
CA ALA A 469 15.09 -10.11 -3.37
C ALA A 469 16.27 -11.03 -3.72
N ARG A 470 17.19 -10.60 -4.60
CA ARG A 470 18.45 -11.33 -4.82
C ARG A 470 19.20 -11.52 -3.51
N ASP A 471 19.36 -10.45 -2.74
CA ASP A 471 20.16 -10.50 -1.52
C ASP A 471 19.47 -11.28 -0.40
N ALA A 472 18.15 -11.20 -0.27
CA ALA A 472 17.39 -11.87 0.79
C ALA A 472 16.99 -13.32 0.46
N LEU A 473 16.64 -13.60 -0.80
CA LEU A 473 16.06 -14.85 -1.26
C LEU A 473 17.00 -15.66 -2.16
N GLY A 474 18.12 -15.09 -2.60
CA GLY A 474 19.08 -15.78 -3.48
C GLY A 474 18.58 -15.98 -4.91
N ILE A 475 17.56 -15.23 -5.35
CA ILE A 475 17.06 -15.33 -6.74
C ILE A 475 18.11 -14.82 -7.74
N SER A 476 18.13 -15.42 -8.93
CA SER A 476 18.99 -14.95 -10.02
C SER A 476 18.37 -13.74 -10.71
N LEU A 477 19.16 -12.69 -10.93
CA LEU A 477 18.75 -11.50 -11.69
C LEU A 477 19.16 -11.55 -13.16
N ALA A 478 19.73 -12.65 -13.65
CA ALA A 478 20.32 -12.69 -15.00
C ALA A 478 19.34 -12.25 -16.10
N LYS A 479 18.05 -12.59 -15.97
CA LYS A 479 16.99 -12.18 -16.92
C LYS A 479 16.41 -10.79 -16.62
N ASP A 480 16.64 -10.27 -15.42
CA ASP A 480 16.05 -9.04 -14.92
C ASP A 480 17.01 -7.84 -15.01
N LEU A 481 18.32 -8.08 -15.05
CA LEU A 481 19.34 -7.04 -15.20
C LEU A 481 19.08 -6.08 -16.37
N PRO A 482 18.67 -6.51 -17.58
CA PRO A 482 18.44 -5.59 -18.69
C PRO A 482 17.40 -4.51 -18.41
N TRP A 483 16.28 -4.87 -17.77
CA TRP A 483 15.24 -3.89 -17.46
C TRP A 483 15.58 -3.07 -16.22
N ILE A 484 16.21 -3.67 -15.20
CA ILE A 484 16.70 -2.97 -14.00
C ILE A 484 17.71 -1.89 -14.39
N GLU A 485 18.75 -2.24 -15.14
CA GLU A 485 19.73 -1.28 -15.68
C GLU A 485 19.04 -0.25 -16.57
N GLY A 486 18.12 -0.70 -17.42
CA GLY A 486 17.35 0.15 -18.32
C GLY A 486 16.61 1.29 -17.63
N THR A 487 16.16 1.12 -16.37
CA THR A 487 15.54 2.21 -15.61
C THR A 487 16.51 3.37 -15.36
N ILE A 488 17.77 3.07 -15.00
CA ILE A 488 18.81 4.08 -14.78
C ILE A 488 19.20 4.75 -16.09
N LEU A 489 19.32 3.95 -17.16
CA LEU A 489 19.69 4.47 -18.49
C LEU A 489 18.63 5.43 -19.05
N PHE A 490 17.36 5.16 -18.78
CA PHE A 490 16.29 6.08 -19.13
C PHE A 490 16.44 7.41 -18.41
N TYR A 491 16.57 7.40 -17.07
CA TYR A 491 16.73 8.64 -16.31
C TYR A 491 17.96 9.45 -16.75
N ASP A 492 19.13 8.82 -16.94
CA ASP A 492 20.33 9.49 -17.42
C ASP A 492 20.11 10.14 -18.80
N SER A 493 19.70 9.36 -19.79
CA SER A 493 19.59 9.83 -21.18
C SER A 493 18.44 10.83 -21.37
N PHE A 494 17.26 10.55 -20.82
CA PHE A 494 16.09 11.41 -20.92
C PHE A 494 16.36 12.77 -20.29
N TYR A 495 16.83 12.82 -19.03
CA TYR A 495 16.99 14.09 -18.34
C TYR A 495 18.20 14.90 -18.80
N ARG A 496 19.27 14.28 -19.32
CA ARG A 496 20.34 15.01 -20.04
C ARG A 496 19.79 15.70 -21.29
N ALA A 497 18.98 14.99 -22.07
CA ALA A 497 18.34 15.55 -23.26
C ALA A 497 17.36 16.69 -22.89
N GLN A 498 16.54 16.52 -21.86
CA GLN A 498 15.63 17.55 -21.37
C GLN A 498 16.37 18.78 -20.84
N ALA A 499 17.45 18.60 -20.07
CA ALA A 499 18.30 19.69 -19.59
C ALA A 499 18.93 20.46 -20.76
N LYS A 500 19.47 19.73 -21.75
CA LYS A 500 20.09 20.32 -22.94
C LYS A 500 19.09 21.13 -23.76
N LYS A 501 17.87 20.62 -23.93
CA LYS A 501 16.79 21.31 -24.64
C LYS A 501 16.42 22.65 -23.99
N ARG A 502 16.47 22.75 -22.66
CA ARG A 502 16.09 23.97 -21.92
C ARG A 502 17.24 24.95 -21.71
N THR A 503 18.45 24.45 -21.51
CA THR A 503 19.58 25.26 -20.99
C THR A 503 20.80 25.28 -21.93
N GLY A 504 20.80 24.46 -22.98
CA GLY A 504 21.96 24.22 -23.84
C GLY A 504 23.01 23.26 -23.23
N LYS A 505 22.90 22.90 -21.95
CA LYS A 505 23.82 21.98 -21.25
C LYS A 505 23.11 20.69 -20.82
N GLU A 506 23.84 19.58 -20.81
CA GLU A 506 23.29 18.27 -20.40
C GLU A 506 23.16 18.09 -18.88
N HIS A 507 23.87 18.92 -18.11
CA HIS A 507 23.87 18.92 -16.65
C HIS A 507 23.63 20.34 -16.12
N GLY A 508 23.29 20.45 -14.85
CA GLY A 508 23.28 21.72 -14.13
C GLY A 508 24.68 22.31 -14.00
N ASP A 509 24.74 23.57 -13.53
CA ASP A 509 26.02 24.25 -13.29
C ASP A 509 26.85 23.59 -12.18
N ASP A 510 26.20 22.79 -11.32
CA ASP A 510 26.83 21.92 -10.31
C ASP A 510 27.38 20.59 -10.89
N GLY A 511 27.28 20.39 -12.21
CA GLY A 511 27.68 19.14 -12.88
C GLY A 511 26.74 17.97 -12.63
N LYS A 512 25.60 18.19 -11.97
CA LYS A 512 24.62 17.14 -11.64
C LYS A 512 23.53 17.05 -12.71
N LEU A 513 22.94 15.87 -12.83
CA LEU A 513 21.73 15.65 -13.61
C LEU A 513 20.59 16.50 -13.02
N ARG A 514 19.85 17.19 -13.88
CA ARG A 514 18.68 17.99 -13.50
C ARG A 514 17.40 17.24 -13.87
N ILE A 515 16.79 16.57 -12.90
CA ILE A 515 15.58 15.78 -13.09
C ILE A 515 14.38 16.74 -13.14
N TYR A 516 14.04 17.20 -14.34
CA TYR A 516 12.94 18.12 -14.61
C TYR A 516 12.52 17.99 -16.10
N PRO A 517 11.23 18.16 -16.47
CA PRO A 517 10.09 18.11 -15.57
C PRO A 517 9.91 16.70 -15.01
N ALA A 518 9.50 16.59 -13.75
CA ALA A 518 9.15 15.33 -13.12
C ALA A 518 7.85 15.49 -12.33
N CYS A 519 7.20 14.36 -12.02
CA CYS A 519 6.20 14.29 -10.97
C CYS A 519 6.84 13.58 -9.77
N GLY A 520 6.87 14.25 -8.62
CA GLY A 520 7.24 13.65 -7.35
C GLY A 520 6.06 12.86 -6.81
N LEU A 521 6.07 11.55 -7.02
CA LEU A 521 4.90 10.68 -6.95
C LEU A 521 3.69 11.36 -7.63
N GLU A 522 2.51 11.23 -7.04
CA GLU A 522 1.32 11.97 -7.43
C GLU A 522 1.20 13.35 -6.77
N TYR A 523 2.18 13.80 -5.97
CA TYR A 523 2.07 15.04 -5.19
C TYR A 523 2.70 16.25 -5.88
N ALA A 524 3.99 16.20 -6.20
CA ALA A 524 4.74 17.38 -6.64
C ALA A 524 4.81 17.46 -8.18
N GLY A 525 3.99 18.32 -8.79
CA GLY A 525 3.98 18.55 -10.23
C GLY A 525 5.02 19.57 -10.70
N GLY A 526 5.63 19.34 -11.86
CA GLY A 526 6.69 20.22 -12.35
C GLY A 526 7.91 20.20 -11.43
N ALA A 527 8.15 19.08 -10.77
CA ALA A 527 9.19 18.95 -9.76
C ALA A 527 10.59 18.88 -10.37
N THR A 528 11.53 19.51 -9.68
CA THR A 528 12.97 19.37 -9.90
C THR A 528 13.54 18.47 -8.82
N ASP A 529 14.26 17.42 -9.23
CA ASP A 529 14.95 16.48 -8.34
C ASP A 529 14.02 15.96 -7.20
N PRO A 530 12.90 15.27 -7.54
CA PRO A 530 12.01 14.69 -6.53
C PRO A 530 12.73 13.67 -5.65
N ILE A 531 12.50 13.74 -4.33
CA ILE A 531 13.31 13.02 -3.36
C ILE A 531 13.30 11.51 -3.55
N GLU A 532 12.16 10.91 -3.85
CA GLU A 532 12.00 9.48 -4.08
C GLU A 532 12.75 9.00 -5.33
N VAL A 533 12.78 9.83 -6.38
CA VAL A 533 13.57 9.54 -7.60
C VAL A 533 15.05 9.59 -7.28
N VAL A 534 15.50 10.64 -6.59
CA VAL A 534 16.92 10.78 -6.19
C VAL A 534 17.34 9.59 -5.32
N CYS A 535 16.49 9.20 -4.37
CA CYS A 535 16.75 8.05 -3.51
C CYS A 535 16.87 6.75 -4.32
N GLY A 536 15.92 6.50 -5.22
CA GLY A 536 15.90 5.30 -6.06
C GLY A 536 17.10 5.22 -6.99
N LEU A 537 17.45 6.31 -7.69
CA LEU A 537 18.59 6.35 -8.59
C LEU A 537 19.91 6.05 -7.87
N ARG A 538 20.12 6.69 -6.71
CA ARG A 538 21.32 6.44 -5.90
C ARG A 538 21.39 4.99 -5.48
N ARG A 539 20.30 4.46 -4.93
CA ARG A 539 20.29 3.14 -4.32
C ARG A 539 20.39 2.00 -5.35
N VAL A 540 19.63 2.09 -6.44
CA VAL A 540 19.67 1.11 -7.52
C VAL A 540 21.03 1.13 -8.22
N THR A 541 21.61 2.31 -8.47
CA THR A 541 22.95 2.42 -9.08
C THR A 541 24.04 1.83 -8.18
N GLU A 542 24.02 2.15 -6.88
CA GLU A 542 24.94 1.57 -5.89
C GLU A 542 24.87 0.04 -5.86
N ALA A 543 23.65 -0.51 -5.81
CA ALA A 543 23.45 -1.94 -5.74
C ALA A 543 23.85 -2.66 -7.04
N LEU A 544 23.53 -2.12 -8.21
CA LEU A 544 24.00 -2.65 -9.50
C LEU A 544 25.53 -2.70 -9.57
N LEU A 545 26.21 -1.62 -9.15
CA LEU A 545 27.67 -1.56 -9.13
C LEU A 545 28.29 -2.57 -8.13
N ALA A 546 27.57 -2.94 -7.09
CA ALA A 546 28.00 -3.98 -6.14
C ALA A 546 27.84 -5.41 -6.69
N LEU A 547 27.13 -5.61 -7.80
CA LEU A 547 26.93 -6.94 -8.39
C LEU A 547 28.20 -7.44 -9.11
N PRO A 548 28.78 -8.59 -8.72
CA PRO A 548 29.90 -9.18 -9.45
C PRO A 548 29.50 -9.60 -10.88
N GLU A 549 28.25 -9.96 -11.11
CA GLU A 549 27.71 -10.38 -12.41
C GLU A 549 27.43 -9.23 -13.39
N LEU A 550 27.60 -7.96 -12.97
CA LEU A 550 27.38 -6.80 -13.83
C LEU A 550 28.41 -6.76 -14.98
N SER A 551 27.94 -6.59 -16.21
CA SER A 551 28.82 -6.56 -17.39
C SER A 551 29.84 -5.40 -17.32
N PRO A 552 31.07 -5.55 -17.87
CA PRO A 552 32.06 -4.47 -17.88
C PRO A 552 31.58 -3.17 -18.55
N GLY A 553 30.77 -3.30 -19.62
CA GLY A 553 30.16 -2.17 -20.31
C GLY A 553 29.13 -1.45 -19.43
N SER A 554 28.22 -2.21 -18.81
CA SER A 554 27.23 -1.68 -17.86
C SER A 554 27.93 -1.00 -16.68
N ARG A 555 28.96 -1.63 -16.12
CA ARG A 555 29.77 -1.07 -15.01
C ARG A 555 30.41 0.26 -15.38
N THR A 556 31.08 0.33 -16.54
CA THR A 556 31.70 1.57 -17.03
C THR A 556 30.68 2.69 -17.19
N ARG A 557 29.49 2.34 -17.71
CA ARG A 557 28.40 3.29 -17.90
C ARG A 557 27.84 3.79 -16.57
N LEU A 558 27.56 2.90 -15.62
CA LEU A 558 27.03 3.27 -14.31
C LEU A 558 28.05 4.09 -13.49
N LEU A 559 29.35 3.79 -13.58
CA LEU A 559 30.40 4.58 -12.93
C LEU A 559 30.49 6.02 -13.47
N ARG A 560 30.10 6.25 -14.73
CA ARG A 560 29.99 7.61 -15.29
C ARG A 560 28.73 8.33 -14.80
N ILE A 561 27.63 7.61 -14.59
CA ILE A 561 26.33 8.17 -14.18
C ILE A 561 26.32 8.48 -12.67
N GLN A 562 26.83 7.58 -11.84
CA GLN A 562 26.79 7.71 -10.37
C GLN A 562 27.21 9.10 -9.83
N PRO A 563 28.34 9.72 -10.26
CA PRO A 563 28.73 11.02 -9.74
C PRO A 563 27.84 12.18 -10.20
N THR A 564 27.08 12.03 -11.29
CA THR A 564 26.16 13.07 -11.78
C THR A 564 24.82 13.04 -11.06
N LEU A 565 24.51 12.00 -10.28
CA LEU A 565 23.25 11.93 -9.55
C LEU A 565 23.10 13.11 -8.56
N PRO A 566 21.92 13.76 -8.51
CA PRO A 566 21.68 14.91 -7.64
C PRO A 566 21.70 14.51 -6.15
N GLU A 567 21.91 15.52 -5.30
CA GLU A 567 21.84 15.34 -3.85
C GLU A 567 20.39 15.32 -3.37
N LEU A 568 20.17 14.79 -2.15
CA LEU A 568 18.84 14.81 -1.53
C LEU A 568 18.38 16.27 -1.31
N PRO A 569 17.12 16.59 -1.58
CA PRO A 569 16.59 17.92 -1.30
C PRO A 569 16.44 18.12 0.22
N VAL A 570 17.32 18.93 0.80
CA VAL A 570 17.31 19.31 2.22
C VAL A 570 16.98 20.79 2.34
N GLY A 571 16.15 21.14 3.31
CA GLY A 571 15.84 22.53 3.63
C GLY A 571 15.43 22.68 5.08
N LYS A 572 14.61 23.70 5.36
CA LYS A 572 14.01 23.90 6.67
C LYS A 572 12.49 23.99 6.57
N ARG A 573 11.75 23.37 7.50
CA ARG A 573 10.31 23.61 7.72
C ARG A 573 10.10 24.01 9.17
N GLN A 574 9.37 25.10 9.40
CA GLN A 574 9.14 25.63 10.75
C GLN A 574 10.47 25.85 11.52
N GLY A 575 11.54 26.24 10.83
CA GLY A 575 12.89 26.40 11.40
C GLY A 575 13.69 25.11 11.59
N HIS A 576 13.07 23.93 11.44
CA HIS A 576 13.72 22.62 11.58
C HIS A 576 14.40 22.16 10.30
N PRO A 577 15.61 21.59 10.35
CA PRO A 577 16.14 20.79 9.26
C PRO A 577 15.12 19.73 8.83
N SER A 578 14.84 19.63 7.53
CA SER A 578 13.91 18.65 7.00
C SER A 578 14.30 18.24 5.60
N LEU A 579 14.00 17.00 5.24
CA LEU A 579 13.98 16.60 3.84
C LEU A 579 12.75 17.22 3.17
N LEU A 580 12.89 17.65 1.92
CA LEU A 580 11.83 18.28 1.13
C LEU A 580 11.28 17.31 0.07
N PRO A 581 10.06 17.53 -0.44
CA PRO A 581 9.47 16.67 -1.48
C PRO A 581 10.32 16.63 -2.76
N ALA A 582 10.92 17.77 -3.10
CA ALA A 582 11.78 17.97 -4.25
C ALA A 582 12.65 19.21 -3.98
N ARG A 583 13.65 19.47 -4.82
CA ARG A 583 14.44 20.72 -4.77
C ARG A 583 13.55 21.95 -5.02
N SER A 584 12.58 21.81 -5.93
CA SER A 584 11.50 22.77 -6.18
C SER A 584 10.34 22.08 -6.91
N TRP A 585 9.14 22.63 -6.88
CA TRP A 585 7.99 22.16 -7.67
C TRP A 585 7.06 23.33 -8.00
N GLU A 586 6.26 23.17 -9.05
CA GLU A 586 5.38 24.23 -9.56
C GLU A 586 4.01 24.19 -8.91
N ARG A 587 3.53 22.98 -8.56
CA ARG A 587 2.18 22.76 -8.04
C ARG A 587 2.07 21.46 -7.25
N GLU A 588 1.06 21.42 -6.38
CA GLU A 588 0.70 20.25 -5.59
C GLU A 588 -0.57 19.61 -6.14
N TYR A 589 -0.62 18.27 -6.18
CA TYR A 589 -1.78 17.49 -6.60
C TYR A 589 -2.29 16.59 -5.45
N ASN A 590 -1.80 15.35 -5.36
CA ASN A 590 -2.27 14.36 -4.40
C ASN A 590 -1.57 14.53 -3.04
N LYS A 591 -2.25 15.16 -2.08
CA LYS A 591 -1.74 15.41 -0.73
C LYS A 591 -1.73 14.17 0.19
N TRP A 592 -2.21 13.02 -0.29
CA TRP A 592 -2.13 11.76 0.46
C TRP A 592 -0.72 11.15 0.47
N GLU A 593 0.17 11.61 -0.40
CA GLU A 593 1.54 11.10 -0.49
C GLU A 593 2.44 11.56 0.66
N PRO A 594 3.13 10.66 1.37
CA PRO A 594 4.22 10.99 2.30
C PRO A 594 5.60 10.87 1.62
N ILE A 595 5.78 11.52 0.46
CA ILE A 595 6.93 11.35 -0.45
C ILE A 595 8.32 11.41 0.19
N GLU A 596 8.53 12.26 1.21
CA GLU A 596 9.83 12.40 1.89
C GLU A 596 10.25 11.11 2.61
N MET A 597 9.29 10.27 2.97
CA MET A 597 9.56 9.03 3.70
C MET A 597 10.35 8.02 2.87
N TYR A 598 10.35 8.15 1.54
CA TYR A 598 11.15 7.34 0.62
C TYR A 598 12.65 7.37 0.92
N ALA A 599 13.15 8.44 1.53
CA ALA A 599 14.54 8.53 1.98
C ALA A 599 14.86 7.58 3.15
N TYR A 600 13.86 7.19 3.93
CA TYR A 600 13.99 6.28 5.08
C TYR A 600 13.57 4.86 4.69
N TRP A 601 12.35 4.69 4.16
CA TRP A 601 11.83 3.42 3.64
C TRP A 601 11.22 3.66 2.25
N PRO A 602 11.53 2.86 1.21
CA PRO A 602 12.31 1.62 1.24
C PRO A 602 13.81 1.81 0.95
N TYR A 603 14.27 3.01 0.60
CA TYR A 603 15.64 3.22 0.10
C TYR A 603 16.71 3.39 1.20
N ARG A 604 16.33 3.63 2.46
CA ARG A 604 17.23 3.55 3.62
C ARG A 604 18.47 4.44 3.52
N LEU A 605 18.34 5.67 3.03
CA LEU A 605 19.44 6.64 2.94
C LEU A 605 19.66 7.43 4.23
N ALA A 606 18.67 7.44 5.12
CA ALA A 606 18.68 8.04 6.45
C ALA A 606 17.76 7.24 7.40
N GLY A 607 17.56 7.71 8.63
CA GLY A 607 16.69 7.07 9.62
C GLY A 607 17.40 5.97 10.40
N ILE A 608 16.76 4.83 10.60
CA ILE A 608 17.27 3.73 11.44
C ILE A 608 18.66 3.20 11.04
N VAL A 609 18.99 3.27 9.75
CA VAL A 609 20.28 2.84 9.17
C VAL A 609 21.39 3.89 9.31
N LYS A 610 21.04 5.09 9.78
CA LYS A 610 21.94 6.20 10.12
C LYS A 610 21.38 6.88 11.37
N PRO A 611 21.48 6.25 12.55
CA PRO A 611 20.81 6.70 13.78
C PRO A 611 21.01 8.18 14.14
N GLU A 612 22.14 8.77 13.77
CA GLU A 612 22.44 10.20 13.92
C GLU A 612 21.47 11.13 13.16
N THR A 613 20.77 10.60 12.16
CA THR A 613 19.76 11.31 11.35
C THR A 613 18.32 11.13 11.85
N LEU A 614 18.09 10.37 12.94
CA LEU A 614 16.73 10.11 13.44
C LEU A 614 15.98 11.39 13.83
N GLN A 615 16.66 12.40 14.37
CA GLN A 615 16.05 13.68 14.68
C GLN A 615 15.56 14.39 13.42
N LEU A 616 16.41 14.50 12.38
CA LEU A 616 16.04 15.03 11.05
C LEU A 616 14.83 14.27 10.48
N ALA A 617 14.82 12.95 10.65
CA ALA A 617 13.78 12.09 10.10
C ALA A 617 12.42 12.32 10.75
N ARG A 618 12.40 12.45 12.08
CA ARG A 618 11.19 12.76 12.84
C ARG A 618 10.75 14.20 12.67
N ASP A 619 11.68 15.16 12.59
CA ASP A 619 11.36 16.56 12.25
C ASP A 619 10.74 16.66 10.86
N THR A 620 11.25 15.92 9.88
CA THR A 620 10.67 15.86 8.53
C THR A 620 9.20 15.39 8.57
N TRP A 621 8.91 14.37 9.38
CA TRP A 621 7.55 13.87 9.57
C TRP A 621 6.66 14.87 10.32
N GLU A 622 7.11 15.39 11.44
CA GLU A 622 6.33 16.31 12.30
C GLU A 622 6.03 17.64 11.62
N THR A 623 6.95 18.15 10.79
CA THR A 623 6.82 19.47 10.14
C THR A 623 6.14 19.44 8.77
N VAL A 624 5.56 18.31 8.34
CA VAL A 624 4.69 18.27 7.15
C VAL A 624 3.55 19.29 7.31
N PRO A 625 3.28 20.16 6.31
CA PRO A 625 2.22 21.16 6.38
C PRO A 625 0.87 20.56 6.81
N ALA A 626 0.14 21.25 7.69
CA ALA A 626 -1.04 20.70 8.38
C ALA A 626 -2.14 20.19 7.42
N ASP A 627 -2.35 20.90 6.32
CA ASP A 627 -3.34 20.57 5.28
C ASP A 627 -2.99 19.29 4.50
N ARG A 628 -1.69 18.95 4.41
CA ARG A 628 -1.19 17.68 3.88
C ARG A 628 -1.10 16.62 4.97
N ALA A 629 -0.66 16.97 6.17
CA ALA A 629 -0.51 16.05 7.30
C ALA A 629 -1.83 15.36 7.67
N ARG A 630 -2.97 16.06 7.56
CA ARG A 630 -4.30 15.46 7.77
C ARG A 630 -4.63 14.32 6.79
N LEU A 631 -3.92 14.22 5.66
CA LEU A 631 -4.11 13.21 4.61
C LEU A 631 -2.97 12.19 4.61
N CYS A 632 -1.72 12.63 4.44
CA CYS A 632 -0.59 11.70 4.28
C CYS A 632 -0.15 10.99 5.57
N LYS A 633 -0.66 11.37 6.75
CA LYS A 633 -0.40 10.69 8.03
C LYS A 633 -1.52 9.71 8.44
N GLN A 634 -2.45 9.43 7.53
CA GLN A 634 -3.47 8.40 7.69
C GLN A 634 -2.89 7.00 7.37
N ASP A 635 -3.68 5.94 7.51
CA ASP A 635 -3.20 4.56 7.37
C ASP A 635 -4.05 3.70 6.39
N TYR A 636 -4.85 4.37 5.54
CA TYR A 636 -5.68 3.75 4.52
C TYR A 636 -4.85 3.11 3.39
N SER A 637 -5.34 2.01 2.82
CA SER A 637 -4.91 1.47 1.51
C SER A 637 -3.37 1.36 1.42
N TRP A 638 -2.73 1.87 0.38
CA TRP A 638 -1.32 1.65 0.04
C TRP A 638 -0.33 2.38 0.96
N MET A 639 -0.77 3.18 1.93
CA MET A 639 0.11 4.02 2.75
C MET A 639 1.08 3.19 3.58
N ALA A 640 2.38 3.48 3.45
CA ALA A 640 3.49 2.77 4.10
C ALA A 640 3.76 3.18 5.56
N ASN A 641 2.84 3.89 6.21
CA ASN A 641 3.17 4.66 7.41
C ASN A 641 3.61 3.80 8.61
N VAL A 642 3.16 2.55 8.73
CA VAL A 642 3.69 1.61 9.72
C VAL A 642 5.18 1.32 9.49
N ALA A 643 5.58 1.02 8.24
CA ALA A 643 6.98 0.81 7.87
C ALA A 643 7.81 2.08 8.01
N ASN A 644 7.24 3.25 7.67
CA ASN A 644 7.88 4.54 7.86
C ASN A 644 8.20 4.77 9.34
N MET A 645 7.25 4.54 10.26
CA MET A 645 7.52 4.73 11.71
C MET A 645 8.59 3.77 12.24
N ALA A 646 8.68 2.55 11.70
CA ALA A 646 9.79 1.64 12.01
C ALA A 646 11.14 2.19 11.52
N ALA A 647 11.20 2.77 10.32
CA ALA A 647 12.39 3.44 9.79
C ALA A 647 12.77 4.72 10.57
N LEU A 648 11.83 5.31 11.31
CA LEU A 648 12.04 6.43 12.24
C LEU A 648 12.33 5.98 13.69
N ALA A 649 12.45 4.67 13.95
CA ALA A 649 12.62 4.08 15.27
C ALA A 649 11.58 4.56 16.29
N TRP A 650 10.29 4.62 15.92
CA TRP A 650 9.23 5.24 16.72
C TRP A 650 8.14 4.23 17.11
N PRO A 651 8.36 3.39 18.14
CA PRO A 651 7.50 2.23 18.43
C PRO A 651 6.07 2.60 18.81
N GLU A 652 5.86 3.70 19.56
CA GLU A 652 4.51 4.14 19.93
C GLU A 652 3.65 4.52 18.72
N GLU A 653 4.22 5.30 17.79
CA GLU A 653 3.54 5.66 16.55
C GLU A 653 3.36 4.45 15.63
N ALA A 654 4.37 3.57 15.54
CA ALA A 654 4.25 2.34 14.76
C ALA A 654 3.12 1.43 15.28
N LYS A 655 3.04 1.22 16.60
CA LYS A 655 2.00 0.43 17.26
C LYS A 655 0.61 0.98 16.96
N LYS A 656 0.38 2.29 17.16
CA LYS A 656 -0.92 2.94 16.89
C LYS A 656 -1.41 2.66 15.46
N ARG A 657 -0.49 2.78 14.49
CA ARG A 657 -0.76 2.61 13.07
C ARG A 657 -0.95 1.15 12.68
N ALA A 658 -0.14 0.26 13.23
CA ALA A 658 -0.29 -1.18 13.04
C ALA A 658 -1.64 -1.67 13.55
N ILE A 659 -2.12 -1.18 14.70
CA ILE A 659 -3.46 -1.51 15.21
C ILE A 659 -4.53 -1.08 14.21
N TYR A 660 -4.51 0.18 13.77
CA TYR A 660 -5.48 0.67 12.79
C TYR A 660 -5.46 -0.15 11.49
N LYS A 661 -4.27 -0.39 10.96
CA LYS A 661 -4.08 -0.98 9.64
C LYS A 661 -4.33 -2.49 9.64
N MET A 662 -3.90 -3.24 10.66
CA MET A 662 -3.90 -4.70 10.63
C MET A 662 -4.89 -5.36 11.58
N ALA A 663 -5.37 -4.69 12.65
CA ALA A 663 -6.38 -5.31 13.53
C ALA A 663 -7.77 -5.38 12.86
N ASN A 664 -8.04 -4.49 11.91
CA ASN A 664 -9.30 -4.40 11.15
C ASN A 664 -10.56 -4.26 12.04
N THR A 665 -10.47 -3.44 13.09
CA THR A 665 -11.56 -3.25 14.08
C THR A 665 -12.28 -1.92 13.96
N ASN A 666 -11.70 -0.92 13.30
CA ASN A 666 -12.28 0.43 13.26
C ASN A 666 -13.47 0.55 12.28
N ALA A 667 -13.38 -0.08 11.12
CA ALA A 667 -14.42 -0.08 10.07
C ALA A 667 -14.36 -1.35 9.20
N PRO A 668 -14.63 -2.55 9.77
CA PRO A 668 -14.63 -3.80 9.02
C PRO A 668 -15.83 -3.89 8.06
N GLN A 669 -15.57 -4.17 6.78
CA GLN A 669 -16.60 -4.27 5.74
C GLN A 669 -17.07 -5.71 5.47
N ALA A 670 -16.22 -6.69 5.78
CA ALA A 670 -16.47 -8.11 5.58
C ALA A 670 -16.30 -8.90 6.87
N ARG A 671 -16.98 -10.05 6.96
CA ARG A 671 -16.84 -10.98 8.08
C ARG A 671 -15.47 -11.65 8.16
N PHE A 672 -14.80 -11.86 7.02
CA PHE A 672 -13.46 -12.47 7.02
C PHE A 672 -12.41 -11.44 7.48
N PRO A 673 -11.63 -11.72 8.55
CA PRO A 673 -10.84 -10.66 9.21
C PRO A 673 -9.77 -9.98 8.36
N ALA A 674 -9.19 -10.69 7.38
CA ALA A 674 -8.16 -10.17 6.49
C ALA A 674 -8.70 -9.65 5.16
N PHE A 675 -10.03 -9.51 5.01
CA PHE A 675 -10.62 -8.69 3.95
C PHE A 675 -10.61 -7.22 4.41
N PHE A 676 -9.45 -6.57 4.26
CA PHE A 676 -9.21 -5.19 4.70
C PHE A 676 -9.88 -4.16 3.79
N GLY A 677 -10.13 -2.96 4.34
CA GLY A 677 -10.60 -1.80 3.59
C GLY A 677 -12.08 -1.90 3.19
N PRO A 678 -12.49 -1.26 2.07
CA PRO A 678 -11.63 -0.56 1.14
C PRO A 678 -11.25 0.85 1.65
N GLY A 679 -9.99 1.23 1.44
CA GLY A 679 -9.57 2.63 1.47
C GLY A 679 -9.89 3.30 0.13
N HIS A 680 -8.84 3.60 -0.64
CA HIS A 680 -8.94 4.18 -1.99
C HIS A 680 -9.31 3.13 -3.07
N ASP A 681 -9.25 1.84 -2.73
CA ASP A 681 -9.34 0.73 -3.69
C ASP A 681 -10.61 -0.10 -3.50
N TRP A 682 -10.52 -1.43 -3.65
CA TRP A 682 -11.66 -2.34 -3.61
C TRP A 682 -11.47 -3.45 -2.60
N LEU A 683 -12.57 -4.03 -2.13
CA LEU A 683 -12.61 -5.08 -1.11
C LEU A 683 -12.43 -6.48 -1.76
N PRO A 684 -11.57 -7.36 -1.23
CA PRO A 684 -10.55 -7.08 -0.21
C PRO A 684 -9.38 -6.23 -0.72
N ASP A 685 -9.03 -5.18 0.03
CA ASP A 685 -7.96 -4.25 -0.33
C ASP A 685 -6.60 -4.92 -0.07
N HIS A 686 -6.00 -5.48 -1.11
CA HIS A 686 -4.76 -6.26 -0.99
C HIS A 686 -3.55 -5.36 -0.78
N ASN A 687 -3.54 -4.12 -1.29
CA ASN A 687 -2.45 -3.22 -0.96
C ASN A 687 -2.52 -2.73 0.49
N TRP A 688 -3.73 -2.60 1.07
CA TRP A 688 -3.88 -2.33 2.49
C TRP A 688 -3.22 -3.43 3.31
N GLY A 689 -3.60 -4.68 3.04
CA GLY A 689 -3.02 -5.84 3.71
C GLY A 689 -1.51 -5.94 3.49
N GLY A 690 -1.04 -5.75 2.26
CA GLY A 690 0.38 -5.82 1.92
C GLY A 690 1.22 -4.74 2.60
N ALA A 691 0.77 -3.49 2.60
CA ALA A 691 1.44 -2.39 3.28
C ALA A 691 1.47 -2.56 4.81
N GLY A 692 0.38 -3.08 5.39
CA GLY A 692 0.33 -3.41 6.81
C GLY A 692 1.23 -4.59 7.17
N MET A 693 1.28 -5.62 6.33
CA MET A 693 2.13 -6.80 6.49
C MET A 693 3.60 -6.43 6.50
N VAL A 694 4.04 -5.61 5.53
CA VAL A 694 5.40 -5.04 5.50
C VAL A 694 5.67 -4.18 6.72
N GLY A 695 4.71 -3.35 7.14
CA GLY A 695 4.83 -2.56 8.35
C GLY A 695 5.15 -3.38 9.60
N VAL A 696 4.42 -4.47 9.83
CA VAL A 696 4.66 -5.38 10.97
C VAL A 696 6.01 -6.07 10.86
N GLN A 697 6.42 -6.49 9.65
CA GLN A 697 7.75 -7.06 9.39
C GLN A 697 8.85 -6.06 9.75
N GLU A 698 8.72 -4.81 9.30
CA GLU A 698 9.68 -3.73 9.53
C GLU A 698 9.76 -3.28 10.99
N MET A 699 8.64 -3.33 11.73
CA MET A 699 8.66 -3.09 13.17
C MET A 699 9.57 -4.08 13.91
N LEU A 700 9.58 -5.35 13.48
CA LEU A 700 10.39 -6.42 14.06
C LEU A 700 11.82 -6.43 13.54
N LEU A 701 12.02 -6.38 12.23
CA LEU A 701 13.32 -6.54 11.60
C LEU A 701 13.45 -5.61 10.40
N ALA A 702 14.23 -4.55 10.57
CA ALA A 702 14.49 -3.54 9.56
C ALA A 702 15.95 -3.65 9.04
N PRO A 703 16.23 -4.52 8.06
CA PRO A 703 17.59 -4.77 7.60
C PRO A 703 18.15 -3.57 6.81
N GLU A 704 19.43 -3.27 7.01
CA GLU A 704 20.18 -2.42 6.10
C GLU A 704 20.36 -3.12 4.74
N PRO A 705 20.40 -2.35 3.64
CA PRO A 705 20.56 -2.97 2.33
C PRO A 705 21.91 -3.64 2.14
N GLY A 706 21.92 -4.70 1.33
CA GLY A 706 23.13 -5.44 0.95
C GLY A 706 23.39 -6.67 1.83
N PRO A 707 24.21 -7.61 1.35
CA PRO A 707 24.37 -8.93 1.99
C PRO A 707 25.10 -8.92 3.34
N LYS A 708 25.67 -7.77 3.73
CA LYS A 708 26.41 -7.57 4.99
C LYS A 708 25.85 -6.42 5.84
N GLY A 709 24.67 -5.91 5.51
CA GLY A 709 24.02 -4.84 6.26
C GLY A 709 23.68 -5.26 7.69
N LYS A 710 23.59 -4.29 8.60
CA LYS A 710 23.07 -4.52 9.95
C LYS A 710 21.61 -4.92 9.94
N LEU A 711 21.22 -5.67 10.96
CA LEU A 711 19.90 -6.25 11.14
C LEU A 711 19.25 -5.58 12.35
N ASN A 712 18.51 -4.48 12.10
CA ASN A 712 17.89 -3.70 13.18
C ASN A 712 16.66 -4.43 13.72
N LEU A 713 16.81 -5.06 14.88
CA LEU A 713 15.78 -5.83 15.55
C LEU A 713 14.97 -4.94 16.51
N PHE A 714 13.64 -5.04 16.47
CA PHE A 714 12.68 -4.29 17.28
C PHE A 714 12.72 -2.78 17.09
N ALA A 715 13.02 -2.30 15.87
CA ALA A 715 13.12 -0.86 15.59
C ALA A 715 11.82 -0.10 15.89
N GLY A 716 10.67 -0.69 15.54
CA GLY A 716 9.33 -0.13 15.79
C GLY A 716 8.46 -1.01 16.70
N TRP A 717 9.03 -2.01 17.40
CA TRP A 717 8.25 -2.97 18.16
C TRP A 717 7.91 -2.48 19.57
N PRO A 718 6.64 -2.54 20.00
CA PRO A 718 6.25 -2.24 21.38
C PRO A 718 6.68 -3.38 22.32
N ALA A 719 7.39 -3.04 23.39
CA ALA A 719 7.99 -4.05 24.27
C ALA A 719 6.96 -4.93 25.00
N GLU A 720 5.75 -4.44 25.22
CA GLU A 720 4.66 -5.14 25.89
C GLU A 720 3.92 -6.15 25.00
N TRP A 721 4.26 -6.25 23.71
CA TRP A 721 3.72 -7.28 22.82
C TRP A 721 4.64 -8.49 22.81
N ASP A 722 4.12 -9.62 23.28
CA ASP A 722 4.78 -10.90 23.15
C ASP A 722 4.76 -11.31 21.68
N VAL A 723 5.86 -11.85 21.18
CA VAL A 723 5.97 -12.30 19.80
C VAL A 723 6.88 -13.50 19.64
N ASP A 724 6.44 -14.45 18.82
CA ASP A 724 7.27 -15.49 18.21
C ASP A 724 7.33 -15.20 16.71
N PHE A 725 8.54 -14.98 16.18
CA PHE A 725 8.71 -14.66 14.77
C PHE A 725 9.87 -15.42 14.13
N LYS A 726 9.74 -15.59 12.82
CA LYS A 726 10.74 -16.11 11.91
C LYS A 726 10.69 -15.31 10.62
N LEU A 727 11.77 -14.59 10.28
CA LEU A 727 11.83 -13.70 9.12
C LEU A 727 13.15 -13.84 8.35
N HIS A 728 13.07 -13.67 7.04
CA HIS A 728 14.22 -13.61 6.15
C HIS A 728 14.81 -12.19 6.06
N ALA A 729 16.12 -12.10 5.82
CA ALA A 729 16.88 -10.86 5.67
C ALA A 729 18.00 -11.01 4.62
N PRO A 730 18.53 -9.88 4.08
CA PRO A 730 19.65 -9.88 3.13
C PRO A 730 20.85 -10.70 3.59
N GLY A 731 21.57 -11.33 2.66
CA GLY A 731 22.71 -12.20 2.95
C GLY A 731 22.29 -13.62 3.32
N PRO A 732 21.42 -14.23 2.48
CA PRO A 732 20.44 -15.29 2.82
C PRO A 732 20.37 -15.64 4.32
N THR A 733 19.81 -14.71 5.09
CA THR A 733 19.79 -14.80 6.56
C THR A 733 18.39 -15.03 7.07
N LEU A 734 18.28 -15.89 8.08
CA LEU A 734 17.06 -16.21 8.79
C LEU A 734 17.21 -15.76 10.24
N VAL A 735 16.28 -14.95 10.73
CA VAL A 735 16.23 -14.47 12.11
C VAL A 735 14.98 -15.01 12.76
N GLN A 736 15.16 -15.77 13.84
CA GLN A 736 14.11 -16.34 14.66
C GLN A 736 14.22 -15.77 16.07
N GLY A 737 13.13 -15.29 16.64
CA GLY A 737 13.17 -14.72 17.98
C GLY A 737 11.86 -14.84 18.73
N VAL A 738 11.97 -14.92 20.06
CA VAL A 738 10.83 -14.93 20.99
C VAL A 738 10.99 -13.79 21.98
N LEU A 739 10.03 -12.87 21.98
CA LEU A 739 9.87 -11.81 22.98
C LEU A 739 8.72 -12.19 23.90
N CYS A 740 8.95 -12.20 25.21
CA CYS A 740 7.96 -12.59 26.20
C CYS A 740 8.12 -11.71 27.45
N GLY A 741 7.06 -11.02 27.88
CA GLY A 741 7.07 -10.12 29.03
C GLY A 741 8.08 -8.98 28.92
N GLY A 742 8.24 -8.40 27.72
CA GLY A 742 9.20 -7.32 27.46
C GLY A 742 10.67 -7.74 27.41
N LYS A 743 10.96 -9.05 27.32
CA LYS A 743 12.33 -9.57 27.25
C LYS A 743 12.50 -10.51 26.06
N LEU A 744 13.60 -10.34 25.34
CA LEU A 744 14.01 -11.25 24.27
C LEU A 744 14.56 -12.53 24.93
N VAL A 745 13.75 -13.59 24.94
CA VAL A 745 14.06 -14.86 25.64
C VAL A 745 14.75 -15.87 24.73
N SER A 746 14.60 -15.74 23.40
CA SER A 746 15.30 -16.55 22.40
C SER A 746 15.64 -15.70 21.18
N LEU A 747 16.83 -15.91 20.60
CA LEU A 747 17.25 -15.36 19.32
C LEU A 747 18.19 -16.33 18.62
N GLU A 748 17.78 -16.83 17.46
CA GLU A 748 18.58 -17.66 16.58
C GLU A 748 18.75 -16.94 15.23
N VAL A 749 19.99 -16.91 14.74
CA VAL A 749 20.33 -16.29 13.46
C VAL A 749 21.11 -17.30 12.63
N THR A 750 20.62 -17.57 11.42
CA THR A 750 21.23 -18.51 10.47
C THR A 750 21.60 -17.76 9.19
N PRO A 751 22.87 -17.77 8.74
CA PRO A 751 24.02 -18.42 9.40
C PRO A 751 24.45 -17.69 10.68
N LYS A 752 25.01 -18.44 11.64
CA LYS A 752 25.40 -17.91 12.96
C LYS A 752 26.34 -16.71 12.92
N SER A 753 27.16 -16.59 11.87
CA SER A 753 28.05 -15.45 11.65
C SER A 753 27.30 -14.11 11.60
N ARG A 754 26.05 -14.10 11.13
CA ARG A 754 25.21 -12.90 11.01
C ARG A 754 24.62 -12.44 12.34
N ALA A 755 24.73 -13.22 13.41
CA ALA A 755 24.32 -12.78 14.75
C ALA A 755 25.08 -11.51 15.20
N ALA A 756 26.31 -11.31 14.74
CA ALA A 756 27.12 -10.11 15.03
C ALA A 756 26.59 -8.83 14.34
N ASP A 757 25.65 -8.97 13.40
CA ASP A 757 25.03 -7.85 12.69
C ASP A 757 23.72 -7.39 13.31
N ILE A 758 23.22 -8.10 14.33
CA ILE A 758 22.00 -7.72 15.04
C ILE A 758 22.23 -6.45 15.86
N VAL A 759 21.39 -5.44 15.62
CA VAL A 759 21.27 -4.24 16.46
C VAL A 759 19.92 -4.30 17.14
N ASN A 760 19.90 -4.62 18.43
CA ASN A 760 18.66 -4.71 19.21
C ASN A 760 18.25 -3.32 19.73
N TRP A 761 17.11 -2.83 19.25
CA TRP A 761 16.52 -1.54 19.58
C TRP A 761 15.52 -1.57 20.72
N LEU A 762 15.12 -2.74 21.22
CA LEU A 762 14.09 -2.88 22.25
C LEU A 762 14.39 -2.02 23.48
N GLY A 763 13.55 -1.00 23.74
CA GLY A 763 13.71 -0.07 24.85
C GLY A 763 14.93 0.86 24.73
N ARG A 764 15.54 0.96 23.55
CA ARG A 764 16.75 1.76 23.27
C ARG A 764 16.52 2.80 22.17
N GLN A 765 15.30 2.95 21.67
CA GLN A 765 14.97 3.99 20.72
C GLN A 765 15.18 5.37 21.37
N PRO A 766 15.88 6.32 20.72
CA PRO A 766 16.03 7.65 21.28
C PRO A 766 14.66 8.32 21.38
N ALA A 767 14.43 9.07 22.46
CA ALA A 767 13.24 9.90 22.57
C ALA A 767 13.22 10.96 21.46
N TYR A 768 12.05 11.23 20.88
CA TYR A 768 11.92 12.39 20.00
C TYR A 768 12.06 13.66 20.83
N GLN A 769 12.89 14.59 20.37
CA GLN A 769 12.98 15.91 20.97
C GLN A 769 12.18 16.88 20.09
N PRO A 770 10.91 17.19 20.41
CA PRO A 770 10.19 18.25 19.72
C PRO A 770 10.92 19.58 19.96
N PRO A 771 10.76 20.57 19.07
CA PRO A 771 11.20 21.93 19.38
C PRO A 771 10.67 22.36 20.76
N PRO A 772 11.42 23.19 21.50
CA PRO A 772 10.78 23.96 22.56
C PRO A 772 9.59 24.71 21.93
N PRO A 773 8.42 24.73 22.59
CA PRO A 773 7.29 25.50 22.09
C PRO A 773 7.75 26.93 21.81
N PRO A 774 7.23 27.59 20.75
CA PRO A 774 7.59 28.96 20.46
C PRO A 774 7.44 29.77 21.75
N SER A 775 8.47 30.55 22.10
CA SER A 775 8.46 31.33 23.33
C SER A 775 7.19 32.18 23.33
N VAL A 776 6.38 32.09 24.39
CA VAL A 776 5.20 32.96 24.51
C VAL A 776 5.67 34.40 24.35
N PRO A 777 5.16 35.17 23.36
CA PRO A 777 5.56 36.54 23.18
C PRO A 777 5.37 37.33 24.48
N LEU A 778 6.35 38.14 24.86
CA LEU A 778 6.28 39.04 26.01
C LEU A 778 5.09 40.00 25.90
N SER A 779 4.65 40.32 24.66
CA SER A 779 3.50 41.16 24.36
C SER A 779 2.15 40.44 24.39
N GLN A 780 2.12 39.10 24.44
CA GLN A 780 0.88 38.33 24.30
C GLN A 780 -0.13 38.67 25.40
N GLY A 781 -1.34 39.08 25.01
CA GLY A 781 -2.43 39.47 25.91
C GLY A 781 -2.13 40.70 26.78
N LYS A 782 -1.09 41.48 26.44
CA LYS A 782 -0.69 42.67 27.19
C LYS A 782 -1.53 43.88 26.81
N LYS A 783 -1.42 44.94 27.63
CA LYS A 783 -2.12 46.20 27.37
C LYS A 783 -1.50 46.89 26.17
N VAL A 784 -2.36 47.32 25.25
CA VAL A 784 -1.95 48.01 24.02
C VAL A 784 -2.56 49.42 24.01
N ALA A 785 -1.75 50.41 23.66
CA ALA A 785 -2.16 51.76 23.35
C ALA A 785 -1.86 52.05 21.88
N VAL A 786 -2.71 52.84 21.23
CA VAL A 786 -2.59 53.15 19.80
C VAL A 786 -2.80 54.63 19.55
N SER A 787 -2.18 55.17 18.50
CA SER A 787 -2.32 56.59 18.13
C SER A 787 -3.73 56.94 17.64
N SER A 788 -4.40 55.97 17.02
CA SER A 788 -5.77 56.07 16.53
C SER A 788 -6.34 54.66 16.33
N GLN A 789 -7.67 54.55 16.21
CA GLN A 789 -8.35 53.29 16.02
C GLN A 789 -9.47 53.44 15.00
N PHE A 790 -9.73 52.39 14.25
CA PHE A 790 -10.87 52.32 13.36
C PHE A 790 -12.18 52.25 14.15
N ASP A 791 -13.15 53.07 13.79
CA ASP A 791 -14.43 53.25 14.51
C ASP A 791 -15.46 52.17 14.14
N GLN A 792 -15.03 50.90 14.20
CA GLN A 792 -15.91 49.73 14.08
C GLN A 792 -15.47 48.62 15.04
N PRO A 793 -16.42 47.82 15.58
CA PRO A 793 -16.09 46.67 16.41
C PRO A 793 -15.18 45.66 15.70
N GLY A 794 -14.25 45.05 16.45
CA GLY A 794 -13.39 43.97 15.94
C GLY A 794 -12.01 44.42 15.42
N TYR A 795 -11.70 45.73 15.49
CA TYR A 795 -10.40 46.29 15.08
C TYR A 795 -9.65 46.98 16.22
N ASP A 796 -9.97 46.61 17.45
CA ASP A 796 -9.42 47.21 18.65
C ASP A 796 -7.93 46.87 18.86
N ALA A 797 -7.23 47.71 19.60
CA ALA A 797 -5.78 47.60 19.80
C ALA A 797 -5.32 46.22 20.35
N ALA A 798 -6.15 45.55 21.14
CA ALA A 798 -5.81 44.26 21.75
C ALA A 798 -5.64 43.14 20.71
N ARG A 799 -6.26 43.29 19.53
CA ARG A 799 -6.17 42.32 18.43
C ARG A 799 -4.77 42.15 17.87
N ALA A 800 -3.91 43.16 17.98
CA ALA A 800 -2.53 43.03 17.55
C ALA A 800 -1.66 42.16 18.49
N VAL A 801 -2.19 41.68 19.61
CA VAL A 801 -1.46 40.87 20.58
C VAL A 801 -2.30 39.72 21.14
N ASP A 802 -3.35 39.31 20.43
CA ASP A 802 -4.29 38.27 20.91
C ASP A 802 -3.90 36.85 20.49
N GLY A 803 -2.90 36.72 19.61
CA GLY A 803 -2.30 35.46 19.20
C GLY A 803 -3.09 34.79 18.08
N ASP A 804 -4.08 35.48 17.52
CA ASP A 804 -4.88 35.05 16.40
C ASP A 804 -4.60 35.92 15.17
N ILE A 805 -3.78 35.37 14.27
CA ILE A 805 -3.40 36.00 12.99
C ILE A 805 -4.58 36.38 12.08
N LYS A 806 -5.80 35.90 12.39
CA LYS A 806 -7.03 36.21 11.66
C LYS A 806 -7.70 37.50 12.16
N THR A 807 -7.32 37.99 13.33
CA THR A 807 -7.79 39.29 13.86
C THR A 807 -6.73 40.36 13.62
N ARG A 808 -7.08 41.64 13.79
CA ARG A 808 -6.12 42.75 13.62
C ARG A 808 -6.54 44.03 14.31
N TRP A 809 -5.56 44.82 14.74
CA TRP A 809 -5.77 46.24 14.99
C TRP A 809 -5.77 47.00 13.67
N ALA A 810 -6.68 47.97 13.54
CA ALA A 810 -6.65 48.95 12.46
C ALA A 810 -6.64 50.39 12.99
N SER A 811 -5.80 51.23 12.39
CA SER A 811 -5.80 52.67 12.67
C SER A 811 -7.03 53.37 12.09
N ALA A 812 -7.23 54.66 12.39
CA ALA A 812 -8.30 55.44 11.79
C ALA A 812 -8.21 55.43 10.24
N PHE A 813 -9.35 55.46 9.55
CA PHE A 813 -9.42 55.26 8.10
C PHE A 813 -8.61 56.30 7.27
N THR A 814 -8.41 57.49 7.80
CA THR A 814 -7.63 58.56 7.16
C THR A 814 -6.16 58.55 7.53
N ALA A 815 -5.73 57.76 8.53
CA ALA A 815 -4.36 57.73 9.00
C ALA A 815 -3.41 57.18 7.93
N ARG A 816 -2.25 57.83 7.77
CA ARG A 816 -1.13 57.42 6.90
C ARG A 816 0.18 57.29 7.67
N ASP A 817 0.11 57.49 8.97
CA ASP A 817 1.15 57.31 9.98
C ASP A 817 0.43 56.97 11.30
N GLY A 818 1.17 56.46 12.28
CA GLY A 818 0.61 56.11 13.57
C GLY A 818 1.48 55.14 14.34
N TRP A 819 1.08 54.83 15.58
CA TRP A 819 1.83 53.93 16.42
C TRP A 819 0.93 52.97 17.20
N LEU A 820 1.49 51.81 17.52
CA LEU A 820 0.95 50.81 18.43
C LEU A 820 2.02 50.49 19.47
N ALA A 821 1.71 50.72 20.74
CA ALA A 821 2.60 50.53 21.88
C ALA A 821 2.06 49.45 22.81
N VAL A 822 2.94 48.56 23.27
CA VAL A 822 2.61 47.49 24.20
C VAL A 822 3.32 47.71 25.53
N ASP A 823 2.57 47.66 26.63
CA ASP A 823 3.10 47.62 27.99
C ASP A 823 3.27 46.16 28.44
N LEU A 824 4.52 45.71 28.52
CA LEU A 824 4.88 44.35 28.91
C LEU A 824 4.54 44.05 30.40
N GLY A 825 4.18 45.07 31.17
CA GLY A 825 3.77 45.03 32.58
C GLY A 825 4.92 45.27 33.55
N GLU A 826 6.13 44.86 33.18
CA GLU A 826 7.38 45.11 33.91
C GLU A 826 8.54 45.24 32.92
N GLU A 827 9.70 45.69 33.38
CA GLU A 827 10.88 45.80 32.53
C GLU A 827 11.38 44.40 32.12
N LYS A 828 11.44 44.14 30.80
CA LYS A 828 11.92 42.89 30.22
C LYS A 828 13.10 43.14 29.31
N GLU A 829 13.95 42.14 29.19
CA GLU A 829 14.96 42.09 28.13
C GLU A 829 14.29 41.63 26.83
N ILE A 830 14.55 42.35 25.74
CA ILE A 830 13.93 42.18 24.43
C ILE A 830 15.06 42.03 23.40
N GLY A 831 14.98 41.01 22.54
CA GLY A 831 15.97 40.79 21.48
C GLY A 831 15.40 40.81 20.07
N SER A 832 14.09 40.57 19.92
CA SER A 832 13.45 40.59 18.62
C SER A 832 11.96 40.94 18.70
N VAL A 833 11.43 41.35 17.56
CA VAL A 833 10.00 41.59 17.34
C VAL A 833 9.60 40.89 16.06
N TRP A 834 8.48 40.16 16.12
CA TRP A 834 7.77 39.67 14.96
C TRP A 834 6.52 40.52 14.72
N ILE A 835 6.26 40.84 13.46
CA ILE A 835 5.13 41.66 13.06
C ILE A 835 4.47 41.00 11.85
N SER A 836 3.15 40.89 11.89
CA SER A 836 2.34 40.50 10.74
C SER A 836 1.39 41.63 10.37
N GLU A 837 1.42 42.01 9.10
CA GLU A 837 0.48 42.91 8.46
C GLU A 837 -0.48 42.09 7.57
N ILE A 838 -1.61 42.68 7.21
CA ILE A 838 -2.54 42.07 6.25
C ILE A 838 -1.84 41.68 4.94
N GLU A 839 -2.45 40.72 4.21
CA GLU A 839 -1.91 40.10 3.00
C GLU A 839 -1.45 41.10 1.91
N TRP A 840 -2.00 42.32 1.92
CA TRP A 840 -1.59 43.44 1.08
C TRP A 840 -0.92 44.53 1.93
N PRO A 841 0.42 44.51 2.12
CA PRO A 841 1.09 45.41 3.05
C PRO A 841 0.92 46.88 2.67
N GLU A 842 0.52 47.70 3.64
CA GLU A 842 0.25 49.11 3.46
C GLU A 842 1.39 49.98 4.01
N THR A 843 2.15 49.46 4.97
CA THR A 843 3.28 50.12 5.60
C THR A 843 4.45 50.28 4.62
N GLN A 844 4.95 51.52 4.48
CA GLN A 844 6.07 51.87 3.60
C GLN A 844 7.34 52.23 4.37
N GLU A 845 7.21 52.75 5.59
CA GLU A 845 8.30 53.05 6.50
C GLU A 845 7.84 52.98 7.95
N PHE A 846 8.64 52.36 8.83
CA PHE A 846 8.35 52.26 10.25
C PHE A 846 9.63 52.18 11.11
N THR A 847 9.49 52.49 12.38
CA THR A 847 10.49 52.29 13.42
C THR A 847 9.96 51.39 14.53
N LEU A 848 10.87 50.67 15.18
CA LEU A 848 10.63 50.07 16.48
C LEU A 848 11.30 50.95 17.52
N GLU A 849 10.57 51.25 18.58
CA GLU A 849 11.02 52.19 19.60
C GLU A 849 10.71 51.67 21.00
N ILE A 850 11.61 51.91 21.95
CA ILE A 850 11.40 51.60 23.37
C ILE A 850 11.25 52.88 24.16
N LYS A 851 10.50 52.82 25.26
CA LYS A 851 10.37 53.96 26.17
C LYS A 851 11.50 54.00 27.19
N GLN A 852 12.21 55.12 27.27
CA GLN A 852 13.26 55.40 28.26
C GLN A 852 12.92 56.70 29.00
N GLY A 853 12.47 56.58 30.25
CA GLY A 853 11.86 57.73 30.94
C GLY A 853 10.60 58.20 30.22
N GLU A 854 10.55 59.48 29.85
CA GLU A 854 9.42 60.08 29.12
C GLU A 854 9.63 60.14 27.60
N THR A 855 10.75 59.61 27.08
CA THR A 855 11.07 59.68 25.65
C THR A 855 11.07 58.31 24.99
N TRP A 856 10.72 58.29 23.69
CA TRP A 856 10.82 57.10 22.84
C TRP A 856 12.16 57.11 22.10
N LYS A 857 12.87 55.98 22.16
CA LYS A 857 14.16 55.79 21.51
C LYS A 857 14.05 54.72 20.43
N GLU A 858 14.44 55.07 19.20
CA GLU A 858 14.52 54.14 18.07
C GLU A 858 15.57 53.05 18.32
N ILE A 859 15.17 51.80 18.10
CA ILE A 859 16.01 50.60 18.22
C ILE A 859 16.13 49.82 16.91
N ALA A 860 15.18 50.00 15.99
CA ALA A 860 15.25 49.46 14.64
C ALA A 860 14.39 50.28 13.66
N ARG A 861 14.67 50.16 12.37
CA ARG A 861 13.92 50.80 11.28
C ARG A 861 13.71 49.84 10.12
N GLY A 862 12.55 49.91 9.50
CA GLY A 862 12.17 49.08 8.36
C GLY A 862 11.33 49.84 7.33
N LYS A 863 11.08 49.19 6.19
CA LYS A 863 10.24 49.71 5.10
C LYS A 863 8.87 49.04 5.07
N THR A 864 8.80 47.84 4.49
CA THR A 864 7.57 47.04 4.42
C THR A 864 7.57 45.94 5.48
N ILE A 865 6.39 45.66 6.05
CA ILE A 865 6.18 44.57 7.02
C ILE A 865 5.80 43.31 6.24
N GLY A 866 4.63 43.28 5.60
CA GLY A 866 4.13 42.09 4.91
C GLY A 866 3.51 41.06 5.86
N ALA A 867 3.15 39.90 5.33
CA ALA A 867 2.47 38.85 6.10
C ALA A 867 3.30 38.29 7.26
N ASP A 868 4.64 38.39 7.17
CA ASP A 868 5.58 37.85 8.15
C ASP A 868 6.88 38.67 8.13
N LYS A 869 7.18 39.35 9.25
CA LYS A 869 8.42 40.11 9.42
C LYS A 869 9.01 39.91 10.81
N THR A 870 10.19 39.30 10.89
CA THR A 870 11.02 39.31 12.10
C THR A 870 12.09 40.39 12.00
N ILE A 871 12.31 41.12 13.10
CA ILE A 871 13.36 42.12 13.24
C ILE A 871 14.13 41.82 14.52
N GLU A 872 15.41 41.53 14.35
CA GLU A 872 16.35 41.31 15.43
C GLU A 872 17.19 42.56 15.66
N PHE A 873 17.51 42.84 16.92
CA PHE A 873 18.36 43.96 17.31
C PHE A 873 19.21 43.58 18.53
N SER A 874 20.24 44.38 18.82
CA SER A 874 21.03 44.17 20.04
C SER A 874 20.10 44.20 21.27
N PRO A 875 20.21 43.25 22.21
CA PRO A 875 19.31 43.17 23.36
C PRO A 875 19.15 44.50 24.09
N VAL A 876 17.90 44.89 24.35
CA VAL A 876 17.54 46.10 25.10
C VAL A 876 16.63 45.74 26.26
N ARG A 877 16.63 46.56 27.32
CA ARG A 877 15.67 46.45 28.42
C ARG A 877 14.63 47.56 28.32
N ALA A 878 13.36 47.17 28.35
CA ALA A 878 12.24 48.10 28.34
C ALA A 878 10.97 47.46 28.94
N ARG A 879 10.10 48.30 29.50
CA ARG A 879 8.73 47.91 29.86
C ARG A 879 7.75 48.16 28.71
N GLU A 880 7.94 49.26 27.97
CA GLU A 880 7.08 49.63 26.84
C GLU A 880 7.88 49.64 25.55
N ILE A 881 7.31 49.05 24.51
CA ILE A 881 7.85 49.01 23.15
C ILE A 881 6.73 49.34 22.17
N ARG A 882 7.04 50.08 21.10
CA ARG A 882 6.06 50.44 20.08
C ARG A 882 6.57 50.20 18.67
N LEU A 883 5.63 49.83 17.80
CA LEU A 883 5.73 50.00 16.36
C LEU A 883 5.26 51.41 16.03
N HIS A 884 6.10 52.19 15.37
CA HIS A 884 5.77 53.53 14.90
C HIS A 884 5.86 53.56 13.38
N VAL A 885 4.71 53.47 12.73
CA VAL A 885 4.59 53.57 11.27
C VAL A 885 4.70 55.04 10.89
N LEU A 886 5.80 55.38 10.22
CA LEU A 886 6.10 56.73 9.77
C LEU A 886 5.40 57.07 8.46
N LYS A 887 5.11 56.04 7.64
CA LYS A 887 4.44 56.19 6.35
C LYS A 887 3.71 54.92 5.95
N ALA A 888 2.44 55.05 5.56
CA ALA A 888 1.61 54.00 5.00
C ALA A 888 0.80 54.50 3.79
N LYS A 889 0.47 53.59 2.87
CA LYS A 889 -0.32 53.89 1.66
C LYS A 889 -1.82 54.01 1.98
N ARG A 890 -2.31 53.21 2.93
CA ARG A 890 -3.70 53.16 3.45
C ARG A 890 -3.64 53.03 4.99
N PRO A 891 -4.78 52.89 5.70
CA PRO A 891 -4.76 52.66 7.14
C PRO A 891 -3.85 51.50 7.54
N ILE A 892 -3.24 51.64 8.71
CA ILE A 892 -2.32 50.65 9.27
C ILE A 892 -3.17 49.47 9.76
N ASN A 893 -2.79 48.25 9.38
CA ASN A 893 -3.51 47.04 9.74
C ASN A 893 -2.52 45.97 10.23
N ILE A 894 -2.38 45.84 11.54
CA ILE A 894 -1.45 44.89 12.16
C ILE A 894 -2.24 43.71 12.70
N ASN A 895 -2.02 42.54 12.10
CA ASN A 895 -2.61 41.29 12.59
C ASN A 895 -1.96 40.92 13.92
N GLU A 896 -0.63 40.96 13.99
CA GLU A 896 0.12 40.60 15.20
C GLU A 896 1.39 41.45 15.38
N PHE A 897 1.70 41.81 16.63
CA PHE A 897 2.89 42.51 17.09
C PHE A 897 3.47 41.80 18.32
N GLN A 898 4.37 40.86 18.05
CA GLN A 898 4.90 39.92 19.04
C GLN A 898 6.32 40.29 19.43
N VAL A 899 6.57 40.46 20.73
CA VAL A 899 7.86 40.87 21.30
C VAL A 899 8.50 39.67 21.99
N PHE A 900 9.77 39.38 21.74
CA PHE A 900 10.44 38.20 22.28
C PHE A 900 11.71 38.55 23.08
N PRO A 901 12.07 37.73 24.09
CA PRO A 901 13.36 37.87 24.78
C PRO A 901 14.52 37.54 23.82
N PRO A 902 15.77 37.93 24.14
CA PRO A 902 16.93 37.53 23.35
C PRO A 902 17.07 36.02 23.27
N GLU A 903 17.43 35.51 22.09
CA GLU A 903 17.83 34.11 21.96
C GLU A 903 19.05 33.86 22.85
N LYS A 904 18.94 32.89 23.78
CA LYS A 904 20.11 32.48 24.56
C LYS A 904 21.15 31.88 23.60
N PRO A 905 22.43 32.24 23.72
CA PRO A 905 23.47 31.57 22.94
C PRO A 905 23.38 30.06 23.22
N LYS A 906 23.27 29.27 22.15
CA LYS A 906 23.34 27.82 22.23
C LYS A 906 24.66 27.46 22.90
N LYS A 907 24.60 26.88 24.10
CA LYS A 907 25.76 26.32 24.79
C LYS A 907 26.22 25.05 24.10
#